data_AF-A0A1B6C7R0-F1
#
_entry.id   AF-A0A1B6C7R0-F1
#
_cell.length_a   1.000
_cell.length_b   1.000
_cell.length_c   1.000
_cell.angle_alpha   90.00
_cell.angle_beta   90.00
_cell.angle_gamma   90.00
#
_symmetry.space_group_name_H-M   'P 1'
#
loop_
_entity.id
_entity.type
_entity.pdbx_description
1 polymer ?
#
loop_
_entity_poly.entity_id
_entity_poly.type
_entity_poly.pdbx_seq_one_letter_code
_entity_poly.pdbx_strand_id
1 'polypeptide(L)'
;MDPYTVSGLAKQEGEMIDCDYGTKAVCTKYQLSGIVVHSGQASGGHYYSYILHRQGDGSSKWYKFDDGDVSECKMEDEEEMKTQCFGGDYMGEVFDHILKRMSYRRQKRWWNAYMLYYTRLDVEESNLVKSINQLSLSDNKIGVMKMPAAIERSVRRQNIKFMHNRNQFSAEYFQFMRKLASCNIPPLNRQQNIDKLNTDAEDLSMLSVQLVSKFLFHTGFHTKKTLRGNATDWNDALCYHLRSFKSVRAWFAHNVLFKHPHRFCEYLLSCPSTEVRSAFVKIIVFLAHFSLQDGYCPPPMLNAHTILLDRKATMSDHLLMAVLSLLHKEVSEHGRHLSHYFSLFNMYASFGIQEKTQLLKLNVPTLFMLVSLDEGTGPAIKYQYPEFTKLHTVVSQLIRCCDVTSKTQVSRPTLNLQPNPYRDLSCPEYIMPIQPQAADILFNRSSYIKKLIEDSQLTEEGMKLLQFCCWENPHLSRVVLCELLWQIAFAYCHELRHYMDLLLGMLFIEDSWQSHRIHNAFKGMPDEREGLFDTIQRSKNHYQKRAYQCMKCLVALLSKCPIAYSMLNSSADLKVKWTHAVEWLQDELDRRPYAPNTYNNWSPPAQSNESTNGYFLERSNSAKKTLEQACDLCPDEEPEVEENSEEGESSQVDESQSPPVNKANMTNTNSGTSSNQGVLRYNANRNIDPYYTVLDTRDILFARNDTTTDTISTGEEVAEPVPFTPASGTQTVSDVSITEEEVSNVDLDKVPGYEASGR
;
A
#
# COMPACT_ATOMS: atom_id res chain seq x y z
N MET A 1 -62.02 -16.03 -32.12
CA MET A 1 -61.24 -17.24 -32.43
C MET A 1 -61.85 -18.37 -31.64
N ASP A 2 -62.19 -19.46 -32.32
CA ASP A 2 -62.49 -20.71 -31.62
C ASP A 2 -61.21 -21.21 -30.91
N PRO A 3 -61.34 -21.91 -29.77
CA PRO A 3 -60.17 -22.41 -29.05
C PRO A 3 -59.38 -23.38 -29.94
N TYR A 4 -58.05 -23.34 -29.86
CA TYR A 4 -57.17 -24.28 -30.58
C TYR A 4 -57.22 -25.67 -29.89
N THR A 5 -58.38 -26.30 -29.95
CA THR A 5 -58.68 -27.66 -29.48
C THR A 5 -59.02 -28.52 -30.67
N VAL A 6 -58.93 -29.84 -30.54
CA VAL A 6 -59.32 -30.79 -31.61
C VAL A 6 -60.74 -30.49 -32.12
N SER A 7 -61.67 -30.20 -31.21
CA SER A 7 -63.04 -29.81 -31.56
C SER A 7 -63.18 -28.43 -32.22
N GLY A 8 -62.34 -27.46 -31.86
CA GLY A 8 -62.34 -26.13 -32.44
C GLY A 8 -61.72 -26.12 -33.84
N LEU A 9 -60.64 -26.86 -34.04
CA LEU A 9 -59.99 -27.07 -35.34
C LEU A 9 -60.89 -27.85 -36.31
N ALA A 10 -61.51 -28.93 -35.85
CA ALA A 10 -62.44 -29.71 -36.67
C ALA A 10 -63.67 -28.89 -37.10
N LYS A 11 -64.20 -28.05 -36.21
CA LYS A 11 -65.26 -27.08 -36.56
C LYS A 11 -64.81 -26.08 -37.62
N GLN A 12 -63.57 -25.64 -37.55
CA GLN A 12 -62.99 -24.66 -38.48
C GLN A 12 -62.71 -25.28 -39.87
N GLU A 13 -62.46 -26.59 -39.92
CA GLU A 13 -62.22 -27.37 -41.14
C GLU A 13 -63.50 -28.03 -41.71
N GLY A 14 -64.63 -27.93 -41.01
CA GLY A 14 -65.93 -28.45 -41.46
C GLY A 14 -66.16 -29.94 -41.19
N GLU A 15 -65.31 -30.58 -40.40
CA GLU A 15 -65.40 -31.99 -40.04
C GLU A 15 -66.31 -32.20 -38.81
N MET A 16 -67.32 -33.06 -38.93
CA MET A 16 -68.15 -33.48 -37.79
C MET A 16 -67.45 -34.60 -37.02
N ILE A 17 -66.81 -34.25 -35.91
CA ILE A 17 -66.33 -35.23 -34.93
C ILE A 17 -67.46 -35.51 -33.94
N ASP A 18 -67.90 -36.77 -33.85
CA ASP A 18 -68.83 -37.25 -32.81
C ASP A 18 -68.07 -37.39 -31.50
N CYS A 19 -67.82 -36.26 -30.84
CA CYS A 19 -67.19 -36.23 -29.53
C CYS A 19 -68.24 -36.41 -28.44
N ASP A 20 -68.36 -37.65 -27.98
CA ASP A 20 -69.22 -38.11 -26.88
C ASP A 20 -68.75 -37.52 -25.53
N TYR A 21 -68.92 -36.20 -25.35
CA TYR A 21 -68.62 -35.49 -24.11
C TYR A 21 -69.90 -35.20 -23.35
N GLY A 22 -70.06 -35.89 -22.22
CA GLY A 22 -71.03 -35.54 -21.19
C GLY A 22 -70.98 -34.04 -20.85
N THR A 23 -72.15 -33.50 -20.52
CA THR A 23 -72.61 -32.10 -20.44
C THR A 23 -71.86 -31.12 -19.52
N LYS A 24 -70.53 -31.22 -19.36
CA LYS A 24 -69.70 -30.21 -18.67
C LYS A 24 -68.79 -29.51 -19.67
N ALA A 25 -68.98 -28.20 -19.81
CA ALA A 25 -68.10 -27.34 -20.60
C ALA A 25 -66.65 -27.46 -20.07
N VAL A 26 -65.76 -28.04 -20.87
CA VAL A 26 -64.33 -28.16 -20.54
C VAL A 26 -63.71 -26.76 -20.55
N CYS A 27 -63.10 -26.33 -19.45
CA CYS A 27 -62.43 -25.03 -19.39
C CYS A 27 -61.18 -25.03 -20.27
N THR A 28 -61.11 -24.07 -21.19
CA THR A 28 -59.99 -23.83 -22.12
C THR A 28 -59.18 -22.58 -21.78
N LYS A 29 -59.50 -21.89 -20.67
CA LYS A 29 -58.86 -20.63 -20.28
C LYS A 29 -57.71 -20.87 -19.29
N TYR A 30 -56.60 -20.17 -19.54
CA TYR A 30 -55.39 -20.23 -18.73
C TYR A 30 -54.96 -18.81 -18.32
N GLN A 31 -54.44 -18.68 -17.10
CA GLN A 31 -53.87 -17.43 -16.58
C GLN A 31 -52.35 -17.57 -16.50
N LEU A 32 -51.62 -16.54 -16.93
CA LEU A 32 -50.17 -16.48 -16.77
C LEU A 32 -49.85 -16.37 -15.27
N SER A 33 -49.05 -17.31 -14.76
CA SER A 33 -48.69 -17.42 -13.34
C SER A 33 -47.19 -17.30 -13.08
N GLY A 34 -46.36 -17.45 -14.11
CA GLY A 34 -44.92 -17.28 -13.98
C GLY A 34 -44.21 -17.03 -15.31
N ILE A 35 -43.08 -16.35 -15.26
CA ILE A 35 -42.23 -16.03 -16.41
C ILE A 35 -40.78 -16.25 -15.99
N VAL A 36 -40.01 -16.98 -16.79
CA VAL A 36 -38.55 -17.07 -16.62
C VAL A 36 -37.91 -16.23 -17.71
N VAL A 37 -37.07 -15.28 -17.31
CA VAL A 37 -36.33 -14.39 -18.20
C VAL A 37 -34.87 -14.79 -18.21
N HIS A 38 -34.29 -14.86 -19.41
CA HIS A 38 -32.87 -15.03 -19.62
C HIS A 38 -32.26 -13.70 -20.05
N SER A 39 -31.13 -13.33 -19.45
CA SER A 39 -30.38 -12.11 -19.74
C SER A 39 -28.93 -12.43 -20.05
N GLY A 40 -28.51 -12.32 -21.31
CA GLY A 40 -27.15 -12.63 -21.75
C GLY A 40 -27.07 -13.40 -23.06
N GLN A 41 -25.94 -14.06 -23.28
CA GLN A 41 -25.65 -14.85 -24.47
C GLN A 41 -26.04 -16.32 -24.27
N ALA A 42 -26.20 -17.08 -25.37
CA ALA A 42 -26.57 -18.49 -25.29
C ALA A 42 -25.57 -19.36 -24.50
N SER A 43 -24.28 -19.03 -24.53
CA SER A 43 -23.22 -19.74 -23.79
C SER A 43 -23.02 -19.27 -22.35
N GLY A 44 -23.69 -18.18 -21.95
CA GLY A 44 -23.50 -17.57 -20.64
C GLY A 44 -24.43 -16.37 -20.44
N GLY A 45 -25.24 -16.44 -19.40
CA GLY A 45 -26.20 -15.41 -19.03
C GLY A 45 -26.78 -15.67 -17.65
N HIS A 46 -27.69 -14.79 -17.26
CA HIS A 46 -28.37 -14.79 -15.97
C HIS A 46 -29.85 -15.14 -16.12
N TYR A 47 -30.39 -15.93 -15.20
CA TYR A 47 -31.80 -16.31 -15.20
C TYR A 47 -32.48 -15.80 -13.94
N TYR A 48 -33.62 -15.14 -14.12
CA TYR A 48 -34.49 -14.72 -13.04
C TYR A 48 -35.95 -14.96 -13.41
N SER A 49 -36.84 -14.90 -12.44
CA SER A 49 -38.25 -15.21 -12.68
C SER A 49 -39.19 -14.16 -12.11
N TYR A 50 -40.34 -13.99 -12.78
CA TYR A 50 -41.48 -13.26 -12.27
C TYR A 50 -42.56 -14.26 -11.92
N ILE A 51 -43.07 -14.22 -10.69
CA ILE A 51 -44.07 -15.18 -10.20
C ILE A 51 -45.26 -14.41 -9.67
N LEU A 52 -46.46 -14.81 -10.11
CA LEU A 52 -47.72 -14.29 -9.60
C LEU A 52 -48.04 -14.99 -8.27
N HIS A 53 -47.90 -14.26 -7.17
CA HIS A 53 -48.34 -14.72 -5.86
C HIS A 53 -49.81 -14.38 -5.64
N ARG A 54 -50.63 -15.40 -5.45
CA ARG A 54 -52.06 -15.27 -5.14
C ARG A 54 -52.25 -15.29 -3.63
N GLN A 55 -52.84 -14.24 -3.09
CA GLN A 55 -53.16 -14.14 -1.67
C GLN A 55 -54.53 -14.76 -1.39
N GLY A 56 -54.73 -15.23 -0.15
CA GLY A 56 -55.96 -15.92 0.26
C GLY A 56 -57.22 -15.05 0.28
N ASP A 57 -57.08 -13.72 0.13
CA ASP A 57 -58.16 -12.75 0.01
C ASP A 57 -58.63 -12.52 -1.43
N GLY A 58 -58.04 -13.22 -2.40
CA GLY A 58 -58.33 -13.08 -3.83
C GLY A 58 -57.51 -12.00 -4.54
N SER A 59 -56.65 -11.27 -3.82
CA SER A 59 -55.68 -10.36 -4.44
C SER A 59 -54.50 -11.15 -5.02
N SER A 60 -53.86 -10.61 -6.05
CA SER A 60 -52.66 -11.20 -6.65
C SER A 60 -51.59 -10.13 -6.82
N LYS A 61 -50.32 -10.50 -6.61
CA LYS A 61 -49.17 -9.60 -6.75
C LYS A 61 -48.04 -10.30 -7.47
N TRP A 62 -47.33 -9.56 -8.31
CA TRP A 62 -46.16 -10.09 -9.00
C TRP A 62 -44.89 -9.82 -8.20
N TYR A 63 -44.03 -10.83 -8.12
CA TYR A 63 -42.72 -10.73 -7.50
C TYR A 63 -41.63 -11.14 -8.49
N LYS A 64 -40.54 -10.38 -8.51
CA LYS A 64 -39.31 -10.72 -9.22
C LYS A 64 -38.40 -11.48 -8.24
N PHE A 65 -38.01 -12.68 -8.63
CA PHE A 65 -37.05 -13.54 -7.93
C PHE A 65 -35.74 -13.54 -8.71
N ASP A 66 -34.74 -12.87 -8.15
CA ASP A 66 -33.42 -12.64 -8.74
C ASP A 66 -32.34 -13.04 -7.73
N ASP A 67 -31.95 -14.32 -7.75
CA ASP A 67 -31.07 -14.96 -6.77
C ASP A 67 -31.50 -14.72 -5.30
N GLY A 68 -30.70 -13.96 -4.55
CA GLY A 68 -30.96 -13.61 -3.15
C GLY A 68 -31.91 -12.42 -2.98
N ASP A 69 -32.35 -11.79 -4.07
CA ASP A 69 -33.21 -10.62 -4.08
C ASP A 69 -34.63 -10.98 -4.54
N VAL A 70 -35.61 -10.67 -3.70
CA VAL A 70 -37.03 -10.88 -4.00
C VAL A 70 -37.75 -9.56 -3.79
N SER A 71 -38.30 -9.01 -4.88
CA SER A 71 -38.92 -7.68 -4.89
C SER A 71 -40.31 -7.71 -5.53
N GLU A 72 -41.22 -6.87 -5.04
CA GLU A 72 -42.53 -6.67 -5.66
C GLU A 72 -42.36 -5.92 -6.99
N CYS A 73 -43.08 -6.34 -8.03
CA CYS A 73 -43.02 -5.75 -9.37
C CYS A 73 -44.41 -5.59 -9.96
N LYS A 74 -44.55 -4.67 -10.93
CA LYS A 74 -45.85 -4.28 -11.50
C LYS A 74 -46.07 -4.91 -12.87
N MET A 75 -45.99 -6.23 -12.96
CA MET A 75 -46.21 -6.94 -14.24
C MET A 75 -47.69 -6.96 -14.68
N GLU A 76 -48.60 -6.29 -13.97
CA GLU A 76 -49.96 -5.98 -14.45
C GLU A 76 -49.96 -4.88 -15.50
N ASP A 77 -48.94 -4.01 -15.51
CA ASP A 77 -48.75 -2.99 -16.52
C ASP A 77 -48.22 -3.62 -17.81
N GLU A 78 -48.95 -3.41 -18.90
CA GLU A 78 -48.62 -3.97 -20.21
C GLU A 78 -47.29 -3.41 -20.75
N GLU A 79 -46.94 -2.16 -20.43
CA GLU A 79 -45.68 -1.55 -20.87
C GLU A 79 -44.48 -2.15 -20.13
N GLU A 80 -44.62 -2.40 -18.82
CA GLU A 80 -43.60 -3.04 -18.00
C GLU A 80 -43.40 -4.50 -18.44
N MET A 81 -44.50 -5.24 -18.65
CA MET A 81 -44.46 -6.61 -19.17
C MET A 81 -43.73 -6.70 -20.51
N LYS A 82 -44.06 -5.81 -21.46
CA LYS A 82 -43.37 -5.72 -22.75
C LYS A 82 -41.90 -5.39 -22.55
N THR A 83 -41.57 -4.49 -21.63
CA THR A 83 -40.20 -4.04 -21.38
C THR A 83 -39.32 -5.14 -20.81
N GLN A 84 -39.83 -5.91 -19.86
CA GLN A 84 -39.07 -6.95 -19.18
C GLN A 84 -39.06 -8.29 -19.92
N CYS A 85 -40.07 -8.60 -20.74
CA CYS A 85 -40.27 -9.98 -21.23
C CYS A 85 -40.22 -10.15 -22.75
N PHE A 86 -40.60 -9.16 -23.57
CA PHE A 86 -40.87 -9.43 -25.00
C PHE A 86 -39.59 -9.48 -25.86
N GLY A 87 -38.45 -9.06 -25.33
CA GLY A 87 -37.20 -8.94 -26.09
C GLY A 87 -37.33 -7.92 -27.22
N GLY A 88 -36.67 -8.20 -28.35
CA GLY A 88 -36.71 -7.36 -29.55
C GLY A 88 -35.82 -6.13 -29.46
N ASP A 89 -36.10 -5.16 -30.32
CA ASP A 89 -35.36 -3.90 -30.37
C ASP A 89 -36.07 -2.80 -29.57
N TYR A 90 -35.29 -1.95 -28.90
CA TYR A 90 -35.77 -0.76 -28.21
C TYR A 90 -34.94 0.46 -28.59
N MET A 91 -35.48 1.65 -28.40
CA MET A 91 -34.72 2.89 -28.58
C MET A 91 -34.02 3.23 -27.26
N GLY A 92 -32.69 3.27 -27.28
CA GLY A 92 -31.86 3.61 -26.12
C GLY A 92 -30.97 4.82 -26.41
N GLU A 93 -30.70 5.61 -25.38
CA GLU A 93 -29.69 6.68 -25.45
C GLU A 93 -28.29 6.07 -25.40
N VAL A 94 -27.45 6.41 -26.38
CA VAL A 94 -26.04 5.98 -26.46
C VAL A 94 -25.15 7.21 -26.58
N PHE A 95 -24.08 7.25 -25.78
CA PHE A 95 -23.05 8.29 -25.90
C PHE A 95 -22.28 8.11 -27.21
N ASP A 96 -22.42 9.07 -28.11
CA ASP A 96 -21.63 9.10 -29.33
C ASP A 96 -20.25 9.72 -29.02
N HIS A 97 -19.20 8.90 -28.93
CA HIS A 97 -17.84 9.35 -28.63
C HIS A 97 -17.27 10.34 -29.65
N ILE A 98 -17.82 10.36 -30.88
CA ILE A 98 -17.38 11.24 -31.96
C ILE A 98 -18.09 12.60 -31.85
N LEU A 99 -19.41 12.57 -31.61
CA LEU A 99 -20.23 13.80 -31.52
C LEU A 99 -20.30 14.39 -30.10
N LYS A 100 -19.69 13.72 -29.10
CA LYS A 100 -19.70 14.08 -27.67
C LYS A 100 -21.10 14.44 -27.15
N ARG A 101 -22.15 13.75 -27.64
CA ARG A 101 -23.56 13.99 -27.31
C ARG A 101 -24.35 12.69 -27.19
N MET A 102 -25.48 12.75 -26.47
CA MET A 102 -26.47 11.67 -26.43
C MET A 102 -27.16 11.53 -27.80
N SER A 103 -27.25 10.29 -28.30
CA SER A 103 -28.00 9.95 -29.51
C SER A 103 -28.92 8.76 -29.23
N TYR A 104 -30.19 8.88 -29.62
CA TYR A 104 -31.14 7.77 -29.57
C TYR A 104 -30.89 6.82 -30.73
N ARG A 105 -30.58 5.56 -30.44
CA ARG A 105 -30.37 4.52 -31.45
C ARG A 105 -31.16 3.26 -31.11
N ARG A 106 -31.54 2.52 -32.15
CA ARG A 106 -32.20 1.22 -32.03
C ARG A 106 -31.17 0.20 -31.51
N GLN A 107 -31.44 -0.39 -30.35
CA GLN A 107 -30.61 -1.38 -29.68
C GLN A 107 -31.39 -2.68 -29.49
N LYS A 108 -30.69 -3.82 -29.57
CA LYS A 108 -31.27 -5.13 -29.23
C LYS A 108 -31.30 -5.29 -27.71
N ARG A 109 -32.43 -5.73 -27.17
CA ARG A 109 -32.50 -6.16 -25.78
C ARG A 109 -31.66 -7.43 -25.60
N TRP A 110 -30.88 -7.44 -24.54
CA TRP A 110 -30.05 -8.58 -24.15
C TRP A 110 -30.76 -9.50 -23.14
N TRP A 111 -32.04 -9.23 -22.86
CA TRP A 111 -32.93 -10.08 -22.06
C TRP A 111 -34.26 -10.33 -22.76
N ASN A 112 -34.85 -11.51 -22.54
CA ASN A 112 -36.20 -11.86 -22.98
C ASN A 112 -36.78 -13.04 -22.18
N ALA A 113 -38.10 -13.19 -22.22
CA ALA A 113 -38.79 -14.32 -21.64
C ALA A 113 -38.39 -15.60 -22.38
N TYR A 114 -37.76 -16.50 -21.63
CA TYR A 114 -37.32 -17.80 -22.10
C TYR A 114 -38.43 -18.86 -21.92
N MET A 115 -39.17 -18.80 -20.81
CA MET A 115 -40.30 -19.72 -20.53
C MET A 115 -41.48 -18.99 -19.90
N LEU A 116 -42.71 -19.38 -20.30
CA LEU A 116 -43.96 -18.87 -19.74
C LEU A 116 -44.74 -20.00 -19.07
N TYR A 117 -45.21 -19.76 -17.85
CA TYR A 117 -45.98 -20.70 -17.05
C TYR A 117 -47.42 -20.22 -16.93
N TYR A 118 -48.35 -21.09 -17.30
CA TYR A 118 -49.78 -20.82 -17.29
C TYR A 118 -50.51 -21.83 -16.40
N THR A 119 -51.45 -21.33 -15.59
CA THR A 119 -52.31 -22.14 -14.73
C THR A 119 -53.74 -22.12 -15.30
N ARG A 120 -54.37 -23.29 -15.40
CA ARG A 120 -55.76 -23.42 -15.84
C ARG A 120 -56.73 -22.74 -14.87
N LEU A 121 -57.73 -22.04 -15.39
CA LEU A 121 -58.71 -21.31 -14.55
C LEU A 121 -59.70 -22.21 -13.80
N ASP A 122 -59.95 -23.44 -14.26
CA ASP A 122 -60.83 -24.41 -13.58
C ASP A 122 -60.12 -25.20 -12.47
N VAL A 123 -58.81 -25.08 -12.37
CA VAL A 123 -58.03 -25.69 -11.30
C VAL A 123 -58.07 -24.74 -10.10
N GLU A 124 -59.05 -24.91 -9.23
CA GLU A 124 -59.00 -24.29 -7.92
C GLU A 124 -57.83 -24.90 -7.11
N GLU A 125 -56.81 -24.11 -6.76
CA GLU A 125 -55.73 -24.49 -5.82
C GLU A 125 -56.29 -25.07 -4.51
N SER A 126 -57.48 -24.60 -4.14
CA SER A 126 -58.24 -25.08 -3.00
C SER A 126 -58.49 -26.59 -3.05
N ASN A 127 -58.65 -27.20 -4.23
CA ASN A 127 -58.99 -28.62 -4.33
C ASN A 127 -57.83 -29.54 -3.97
N LEU A 128 -56.59 -29.24 -4.34
CA LEU A 128 -55.44 -30.09 -3.97
C LEU A 128 -55.15 -30.00 -2.46
N VAL A 129 -55.18 -28.78 -1.91
CA VAL A 129 -55.00 -28.54 -0.48
C VAL A 129 -56.17 -29.12 0.33
N LYS A 130 -57.41 -29.01 -0.16
CA LYS A 130 -58.59 -29.67 0.42
C LYS A 130 -58.49 -31.19 0.34
N SER A 131 -58.07 -31.76 -0.79
CA SER A 131 -57.90 -33.21 -0.95
C SER A 131 -56.81 -33.77 -0.04
N ILE A 132 -55.70 -33.06 0.14
CA ILE A 132 -54.66 -33.48 1.08
C ILE A 132 -55.09 -33.27 2.53
N ASN A 133 -55.82 -32.20 2.84
CA ASN A 133 -56.41 -32.00 4.17
C ASN A 133 -57.48 -33.05 4.50
N GLN A 134 -58.24 -33.52 3.51
CA GLN A 134 -59.21 -34.62 3.67
C GLN A 134 -58.54 -35.99 3.91
N LEU A 135 -57.29 -36.15 3.48
CA LEU A 135 -56.46 -37.34 3.76
C LEU A 135 -55.75 -37.25 5.13
N SER A 136 -55.83 -36.12 5.82
CA SER A 136 -55.25 -35.88 7.14
C SER A 136 -56.30 -36.11 8.23
N LEU A 137 -56.02 -36.97 9.22
CA LEU A 137 -56.88 -37.21 10.38
C LEU A 137 -56.94 -36.04 11.39
N SER A 138 -56.31 -34.90 11.08
CA SER A 138 -56.23 -33.74 11.97
C SER A 138 -57.01 -32.55 11.42
N ASP A 139 -58.05 -32.13 12.16
CA ASP A 139 -58.93 -30.99 11.89
C ASP A 139 -58.17 -29.65 11.87
N ASN A 140 -57.45 -29.35 10.78
CA ASN A 140 -56.83 -28.05 10.57
C ASN A 140 -57.63 -27.23 9.54
N LYS A 141 -58.62 -26.48 10.03
CA LYS A 141 -59.47 -25.54 9.26
C LYS A 141 -58.73 -24.35 8.63
N ILE A 142 -57.39 -24.34 8.57
CA ILE A 142 -56.60 -23.15 8.21
C ILE A 142 -55.90 -23.29 6.85
N GLY A 143 -55.98 -24.44 6.16
CA GLY A 143 -55.47 -24.56 4.79
C GLY A 143 -53.95 -24.47 4.63
N VAL A 144 -53.19 -24.42 5.73
CA VAL A 144 -51.72 -24.43 5.71
C VAL A 144 -51.25 -25.83 6.08
N MET A 145 -50.57 -26.50 5.16
CA MET A 145 -49.85 -27.74 5.45
C MET A 145 -48.89 -27.49 6.62
N LYS A 146 -49.08 -28.19 7.74
CA LYS A 146 -48.16 -28.10 8.87
C LYS A 146 -46.81 -28.70 8.45
N MET A 147 -45.73 -27.92 8.53
CA MET A 147 -44.39 -28.37 8.20
C MET A 147 -44.05 -29.66 8.97
N PRO A 148 -43.54 -30.72 8.32
CA PRO A 148 -43.13 -31.94 9.02
C PRO A 148 -42.11 -31.64 10.13
N ALA A 149 -42.26 -32.29 11.29
CA ALA A 149 -41.46 -32.00 12.49
C ALA A 149 -39.95 -32.18 12.30
N ALA A 150 -39.51 -33.03 11.36
CA ALA A 150 -38.10 -33.17 11.01
C ALA A 150 -37.56 -31.92 10.28
N ILE A 151 -38.33 -31.37 9.33
CA ILE A 151 -37.99 -30.15 8.59
C ILE A 151 -38.05 -28.95 9.53
N GLU A 152 -39.08 -28.84 10.36
CA GLU A 152 -39.21 -27.76 11.34
C GLU A 152 -38.00 -27.69 12.29
N ARG A 153 -37.58 -28.85 12.83
CA ARG A 153 -36.37 -28.93 13.67
C ARG A 153 -35.10 -28.54 12.92
N SER A 154 -34.97 -28.96 11.65
CA SER A 154 -33.83 -28.60 10.80
C SER A 154 -33.77 -27.09 10.55
N VAL A 155 -34.88 -26.48 10.12
CA VAL A 155 -35.00 -25.04 9.87
C VAL A 155 -34.74 -24.25 11.15
N ARG A 156 -35.34 -24.67 12.29
CA ARG A 156 -35.09 -24.02 13.59
C ARG A 156 -33.61 -24.06 13.97
N ARG A 157 -32.94 -25.20 13.81
CA ARG A 157 -31.49 -25.33 14.08
C ARG A 157 -30.67 -24.41 13.18
N GLN A 158 -30.99 -24.34 11.89
CA GLN A 158 -30.30 -23.45 10.94
C GLN A 158 -30.52 -21.97 11.30
N ASN A 159 -31.76 -21.58 11.65
CA ASN A 159 -32.07 -20.22 12.08
C ASN A 159 -31.34 -19.84 13.38
N ILE A 160 -31.27 -20.74 14.36
CA ILE A 160 -30.51 -20.51 15.59
C ILE A 160 -29.02 -20.32 15.27
N LYS A 161 -28.43 -21.19 14.43
CA LYS A 161 -27.04 -21.06 13.98
C LYS A 161 -26.80 -19.73 13.24
N PHE A 162 -27.72 -19.34 12.35
CA PHE A 162 -27.67 -18.06 11.65
C PHE A 162 -27.70 -16.89 12.62
N MET A 163 -28.61 -16.92 13.61
CA MET A 163 -28.70 -15.88 14.64
C MET A 163 -27.43 -15.78 15.48
N HIS A 164 -26.82 -16.91 15.87
CA HIS A 164 -25.54 -16.91 16.56
C HIS A 164 -24.43 -16.29 15.71
N ASN A 165 -24.30 -16.69 14.45
CA ASN A 165 -23.32 -16.11 13.53
C ASN A 165 -23.56 -14.60 13.36
N ARG A 166 -24.81 -14.18 13.12
CA ARG A 166 -25.16 -12.76 12.98
C ARG A 166 -24.76 -11.95 14.22
N ASN A 167 -25.00 -12.49 15.41
CA ASN A 167 -24.64 -11.82 16.67
C ASN A 167 -23.12 -11.74 16.89
N GLN A 168 -22.33 -12.70 16.39
CA GLN A 168 -20.86 -12.64 16.42
C GLN A 168 -20.29 -11.58 15.48
N PHE A 169 -21.06 -11.14 14.47
CA PHE A 169 -20.68 -10.07 13.55
C PHE A 169 -21.48 -8.78 13.78
N SER A 170 -21.80 -8.48 15.04
CA SER A 170 -22.46 -7.23 15.45
C SER A 170 -21.47 -6.23 16.06
N ALA A 171 -21.75 -4.93 15.89
CA ALA A 171 -20.89 -3.88 16.44
C ALA A 171 -20.84 -3.91 17.98
N GLU A 172 -21.95 -4.29 18.61
CA GLU A 172 -22.08 -4.45 20.06
C GLU A 172 -21.17 -5.56 20.58
N TYR A 173 -21.08 -6.69 19.87
CA TYR A 173 -20.19 -7.78 20.24
C TYR A 173 -18.72 -7.34 20.17
N PHE A 174 -18.32 -6.64 19.10
CA PHE A 174 -16.96 -6.11 18.97
C PHE A 174 -16.64 -5.08 20.06
N GLN A 175 -17.59 -4.21 20.41
CA GLN A 175 -17.42 -3.26 21.49
C GLN A 175 -17.33 -3.95 22.85
N PHE A 176 -18.15 -4.98 23.08
CA PHE A 176 -18.10 -5.81 24.29
C PHE A 176 -16.74 -6.50 24.43
N MET A 177 -16.25 -7.15 23.37
CA MET A 177 -14.94 -7.80 23.36
C MET A 177 -13.81 -6.82 23.65
N ARG A 178 -13.88 -5.59 23.11
CA ARG A 178 -12.90 -4.54 23.40
C ARG A 178 -12.95 -4.08 24.85
N LYS A 179 -14.15 -3.85 25.40
CA LYS A 179 -14.32 -3.47 26.82
C LYS A 179 -13.81 -4.56 27.76
N LEU A 180 -14.08 -5.82 27.43
CA LEU A 180 -13.63 -6.97 28.20
C LEU A 180 -12.10 -7.14 28.12
N ALA A 181 -11.50 -6.91 26.97
CA ALA A 181 -10.06 -6.90 26.80
C ALA A 181 -9.37 -5.85 27.69
N SER A 182 -9.94 -4.64 27.74
CA SER A 182 -9.34 -3.49 28.42
C SER A 182 -9.76 -3.34 29.89
N CYS A 183 -10.64 -4.19 30.43
CA CYS A 183 -11.15 -4.02 31.80
C CYS A 183 -10.06 -4.17 32.88
N ASN A 184 -9.02 -4.95 32.57
CA ASN A 184 -7.88 -5.19 33.45
C ASN A 184 -6.77 -4.13 33.30
N ILE A 185 -6.96 -3.10 32.46
CA ILE A 185 -6.02 -2.01 32.29
C ILE A 185 -6.30 -0.95 33.37
N PRO A 186 -5.39 -0.71 34.34
CA PRO A 186 -5.57 0.32 35.35
C PRO A 186 -5.54 1.72 34.71
N PRO A 187 -6.28 2.69 35.29
CA PRO A 187 -6.27 4.07 34.83
C PRO A 187 -4.87 4.68 34.91
N LEU A 188 -4.56 5.60 33.99
CA LEU A 188 -3.22 6.18 33.78
C LEU A 188 -2.50 6.59 35.08
N ASN A 189 -3.22 7.17 36.04
CA ASN A 189 -2.67 7.64 37.31
C ASN A 189 -2.18 6.52 38.26
N ARG A 190 -2.59 5.27 38.04
CA ARG A 190 -2.15 4.10 38.84
C ARG A 190 -1.12 3.23 38.12
N GLN A 191 -0.84 3.50 36.84
CA GLN A 191 0.13 2.74 36.05
C GLN A 191 1.58 2.94 36.52
N GLN A 192 1.86 3.92 37.39
CA GLN A 192 3.21 4.21 37.89
C GLN A 192 3.58 3.49 39.20
N ASN A 193 2.61 2.87 39.91
CA ASN A 193 2.81 2.19 41.19
C ASN A 193 2.67 0.67 41.02
N ILE A 194 3.59 0.04 40.28
CA ILE A 194 3.51 -1.37 39.85
C ILE A 194 4.06 -2.36 40.90
N ASP A 195 4.79 -1.90 41.92
CA ASP A 195 5.68 -2.79 42.69
C ASP A 195 5.03 -3.74 43.72
N LYS A 196 3.69 -3.80 43.87
CA LYS A 196 3.07 -4.58 44.97
C LYS A 196 1.89 -5.51 44.64
N LEU A 197 1.57 -5.79 43.38
CA LEU A 197 0.41 -6.65 43.04
C LEU A 197 0.66 -7.63 41.87
N ASN A 198 1.82 -8.29 41.84
CA ASN A 198 2.33 -8.89 40.60
C ASN A 198 1.63 -10.16 40.09
N THR A 199 1.20 -11.10 40.96
CA THR A 199 0.76 -12.42 40.47
C THR A 199 -0.68 -12.41 39.91
N ASP A 200 -1.66 -11.91 40.66
CA ASP A 200 -3.05 -11.86 40.17
C ASP A 200 -3.20 -10.95 38.93
N ALA A 201 -2.40 -9.87 38.86
CA ALA A 201 -2.40 -8.96 37.71
C ALA A 201 -1.74 -9.59 36.45
N GLU A 202 -0.76 -10.47 36.65
CA GLU A 202 -0.12 -11.25 35.59
C GLU A 202 -1.10 -12.28 35.02
N ASP A 203 -1.80 -13.03 35.87
CA ASP A 203 -2.81 -14.02 35.46
C ASP A 203 -3.98 -13.36 34.71
N LEU A 204 -4.50 -12.24 35.22
CA LEU A 204 -5.54 -11.48 34.55
C LEU A 204 -5.06 -10.89 33.21
N SER A 205 -3.80 -10.43 33.13
CA SER A 205 -3.21 -9.98 31.87
C SER A 205 -3.05 -11.13 30.88
N MET A 206 -2.65 -12.32 31.35
CA MET A 206 -2.57 -13.51 30.51
C MET A 206 -3.94 -13.85 29.91
N LEU A 207 -5.00 -13.88 30.71
CA LEU A 207 -6.36 -14.14 30.24
C LEU A 207 -6.84 -13.08 29.23
N SER A 208 -6.57 -11.79 29.49
CA SER A 208 -6.88 -10.71 28.55
C SER A 208 -6.17 -10.92 27.20
N VAL A 209 -4.88 -11.23 27.21
CA VAL A 209 -4.10 -11.47 25.98
C VAL A 209 -4.57 -12.73 25.25
N GLN A 210 -4.88 -13.81 25.96
CA GLN A 210 -5.44 -15.03 25.37
C GLN A 210 -6.75 -14.76 24.65
N LEU A 211 -7.65 -14.01 25.28
CA LEU A 211 -8.95 -13.63 24.71
C LEU A 211 -8.79 -12.75 23.47
N VAL A 212 -8.03 -11.65 23.60
CA VAL A 212 -7.81 -10.69 22.52
C VAL A 212 -7.12 -11.33 21.33
N SER A 213 -6.09 -12.12 21.57
CA SER A 213 -5.35 -12.78 20.49
C SER A 213 -6.23 -13.76 19.74
N LYS A 214 -7.01 -14.60 20.45
CA LYS A 214 -7.97 -15.49 19.80
C LYS A 214 -8.98 -14.71 18.98
N PHE A 215 -9.56 -13.65 19.54
CA PHE A 215 -10.54 -12.83 18.83
C PHE A 215 -9.95 -12.15 17.58
N LEU A 216 -8.81 -11.48 17.70
CA LEU A 216 -8.20 -10.73 16.58
C LEU A 216 -7.81 -11.64 15.43
N PHE A 217 -7.12 -12.74 15.69
CA PHE A 217 -6.59 -13.63 14.66
C PHE A 217 -7.62 -14.62 14.08
N HIS A 218 -8.80 -14.79 14.69
CA HIS A 218 -9.86 -15.64 14.13
C HIS A 218 -11.05 -14.84 13.56
N THR A 219 -11.27 -13.62 14.04
CA THR A 219 -12.48 -12.84 13.68
C THR A 219 -12.15 -11.37 13.41
N GLY A 220 -11.44 -10.70 14.31
CA GLY A 220 -11.22 -9.25 14.23
C GLY A 220 -10.51 -8.79 12.96
N PHE A 221 -9.41 -9.44 12.58
CA PHE A 221 -8.63 -9.08 11.38
C PHE A 221 -9.24 -9.58 10.06
N HIS A 222 -10.23 -10.48 10.12
CA HIS A 222 -10.94 -10.98 8.93
C HIS A 222 -12.23 -10.22 8.63
N THR A 223 -12.63 -9.24 9.46
CA THR A 223 -13.84 -8.44 9.24
C THR A 223 -13.56 -7.07 8.64
N LYS A 224 -14.58 -6.45 8.03
CA LYS A 224 -14.49 -5.10 7.46
C LYS A 224 -14.27 -4.03 8.55
N LYS A 225 -13.66 -2.91 8.15
CA LYS A 225 -13.37 -1.77 9.04
C LYS A 225 -14.62 -1.23 9.75
N THR A 226 -15.76 -1.22 9.06
CA THR A 226 -17.05 -0.78 9.58
C THR A 226 -17.49 -1.54 10.82
N LEU A 227 -17.15 -2.83 10.91
CA LEU A 227 -17.50 -3.68 12.04
C LEU A 227 -16.42 -3.65 13.13
N ARG A 228 -15.16 -3.84 12.76
CA ARG A 228 -14.06 -3.94 13.73
C ARG A 228 -13.65 -2.61 14.38
N GLY A 229 -13.94 -1.49 13.72
CA GLY A 229 -13.41 -0.18 14.04
C GLY A 229 -11.96 0.00 13.58
N ASN A 230 -11.23 0.90 14.24
CA ASN A 230 -9.82 1.12 13.93
C ASN A 230 -8.96 -0.03 14.50
N ALA A 231 -8.07 -0.60 13.69
CA ALA A 231 -7.20 -1.70 14.13
C ALA A 231 -6.20 -1.24 15.21
N THR A 232 -5.83 0.04 15.25
CA THR A 232 -4.89 0.56 16.27
C THR A 232 -5.46 0.49 17.68
N ASP A 233 -6.77 0.66 17.85
CA ASP A 233 -7.42 0.61 19.18
C ASP A 233 -7.24 -0.77 19.83
N TRP A 234 -7.22 -1.83 19.01
CA TRP A 234 -7.00 -3.19 19.46
C TRP A 234 -5.54 -3.45 19.82
N ASN A 235 -4.61 -2.81 19.11
CA ASN A 235 -3.19 -2.87 19.47
C ASN A 235 -2.94 -2.23 20.82
N ASP A 236 -3.54 -1.08 21.12
CA ASP A 236 -3.30 -0.39 22.39
C ASP A 236 -3.74 -1.26 23.58
N ALA A 237 -4.87 -1.96 23.44
CA ALA A 237 -5.33 -2.94 24.43
C ALA A 237 -4.35 -4.09 24.63
N LEU A 238 -3.77 -4.63 23.54
CA LEU A 238 -2.80 -5.72 23.59
C LEU A 238 -1.43 -5.26 24.14
N CYS A 239 -0.93 -4.13 23.66
CA CYS A 239 0.39 -3.57 23.98
C CYS A 239 0.54 -3.25 25.47
N TYR A 240 -0.53 -2.82 26.15
CA TYR A 240 -0.48 -2.63 27.60
C TYR A 240 -0.04 -3.91 28.33
N HIS A 241 -0.67 -5.04 28.04
CA HIS A 241 -0.35 -6.31 28.69
C HIS A 241 1.01 -6.86 28.27
N LEU A 242 1.38 -6.69 26.99
CA LEU A 242 2.70 -7.11 26.47
C LEU A 242 3.85 -6.30 27.08
N ARG A 243 3.63 -5.05 27.49
CA ARG A 243 4.67 -4.24 28.16
C ARG A 243 4.98 -4.74 29.56
N SER A 244 3.95 -5.15 30.29
CA SER A 244 4.03 -5.36 31.74
C SER A 244 4.70 -6.67 32.14
N PHE A 245 4.45 -7.78 31.43
CA PHE A 245 4.84 -9.12 31.90
C PHE A 245 5.60 -9.94 30.85
N LYS A 246 6.76 -10.46 31.25
CA LYS A 246 7.59 -11.36 30.41
C LYS A 246 6.86 -12.66 30.05
N SER A 247 6.14 -13.27 31.00
CA SER A 247 5.39 -14.52 30.76
C SER A 247 4.34 -14.34 29.67
N VAL A 248 3.64 -13.20 29.66
CA VAL A 248 2.60 -12.84 28.69
C VAL A 248 3.21 -12.66 27.29
N ARG A 249 4.35 -11.96 27.19
CA ARG A 249 5.09 -11.85 25.92
C ARG A 249 5.52 -13.23 25.40
N ALA A 250 6.12 -14.05 26.26
CA ALA A 250 6.54 -15.39 25.91
C ALA A 250 5.37 -16.25 25.44
N TRP A 251 4.24 -16.24 26.18
CA TRP A 251 3.04 -16.98 25.81
C TRP A 251 2.49 -16.53 24.45
N PHE A 252 2.39 -15.21 24.23
CA PHE A 252 1.90 -14.64 22.97
C PHE A 252 2.80 -15.06 21.80
N ALA A 253 4.11 -14.87 21.92
CA ALA A 253 5.06 -15.23 20.87
C ALA A 253 4.96 -16.73 20.49
N HIS A 254 4.96 -17.63 21.46
CA HIS A 254 4.89 -19.07 21.19
C HIS A 254 3.53 -19.52 20.65
N ASN A 255 2.43 -19.13 21.30
CA ASN A 255 1.10 -19.68 20.98
C ASN A 255 0.41 -18.97 19.82
N VAL A 256 0.69 -17.69 19.61
CA VAL A 256 0.02 -16.88 18.59
C VAL A 256 0.89 -16.78 17.34
N LEU A 257 2.20 -16.65 17.46
CA LEU A 257 3.09 -16.45 16.31
C LEU A 257 3.79 -17.75 15.90
N PHE A 258 4.65 -18.32 16.75
CA PHE A 258 5.48 -19.45 16.35
C PHE A 258 4.71 -20.76 16.13
N LYS A 259 3.61 -20.99 16.85
CA LYS A 259 2.69 -22.11 16.57
C LYS A 259 2.01 -21.99 15.19
N HIS A 260 1.93 -20.78 14.64
CA HIS A 260 1.26 -20.47 13.38
C HIS A 260 2.16 -19.61 12.48
N PRO A 261 3.31 -20.14 11.99
CA PRO A 261 4.35 -19.35 11.33
C PRO A 261 3.88 -18.66 10.03
N HIS A 262 2.86 -19.20 9.37
CA HIS A 262 2.23 -18.57 8.20
C HIS A 262 1.67 -17.16 8.50
N ARG A 263 1.34 -16.85 9.76
CA ARG A 263 0.82 -15.53 10.16
C ARG A 263 1.77 -14.38 9.85
N PHE A 264 3.09 -14.62 9.89
CA PHE A 264 4.06 -13.60 9.51
C PHE A 264 3.86 -13.18 8.05
N CYS A 265 3.77 -14.13 7.13
CA CYS A 265 3.50 -13.83 5.72
C CYS A 265 2.07 -13.30 5.53
N GLU A 266 1.07 -13.97 6.11
CA GLU A 266 -0.34 -13.62 5.96
C GLU A 266 -0.61 -12.16 6.33
N TYR A 267 -0.12 -11.69 7.48
CA TYR A 267 -0.44 -10.35 7.98
C TYR A 267 0.60 -9.28 7.60
N LEU A 268 1.84 -9.62 7.22
CA LEU A 268 2.80 -8.62 6.71
C LEU A 268 2.72 -8.41 5.21
N LEU A 269 2.50 -9.49 4.45
CA LEU A 269 2.68 -9.52 2.99
C LEU A 269 1.36 -9.79 2.25
N SER A 270 0.55 -10.75 2.67
CA SER A 270 -0.61 -11.20 1.89
C SER A 270 -1.90 -10.44 2.22
N CYS A 271 -2.05 -9.94 3.45
CA CYS A 271 -3.28 -9.30 3.92
C CYS A 271 -3.61 -8.09 3.05
N PRO A 272 -4.83 -7.96 2.49
CA PRO A 272 -5.19 -6.84 1.62
C PRO A 272 -5.38 -5.52 2.38
N SER A 273 -5.69 -5.58 3.69
CA SER A 273 -5.98 -4.38 4.48
C SER A 273 -4.70 -3.73 5.02
N THR A 274 -4.31 -2.58 4.46
CA THR A 274 -3.18 -1.75 4.92
C THR A 274 -3.21 -1.48 6.42
N GLU A 275 -4.39 -1.18 6.96
CA GLU A 275 -4.58 -0.89 8.38
C GLU A 275 -4.26 -2.11 9.26
N VAL A 276 -4.68 -3.31 8.86
CA VAL A 276 -4.38 -4.57 9.57
C VAL A 276 -2.89 -4.90 9.46
N ARG A 277 -2.28 -4.71 8.28
CA ARG A 277 -0.82 -4.87 8.11
C ARG A 277 -0.05 -3.93 9.05
N SER A 278 -0.41 -2.65 9.08
CA SER A 278 0.21 -1.67 9.99
C SER A 278 -0.01 -2.04 11.46
N ALA A 279 -1.18 -2.56 11.81
CA ALA A 279 -1.47 -3.01 13.17
C ALA A 279 -0.57 -4.19 13.56
N PHE A 280 -0.44 -5.19 12.69
CA PHE A 280 0.42 -6.34 12.91
C PHE A 280 1.91 -5.97 13.00
N VAL A 281 2.39 -5.08 12.13
CA VAL A 281 3.77 -4.52 12.21
C VAL A 281 4.03 -3.94 13.61
N LYS A 282 3.11 -3.11 14.12
CA LYS A 282 3.25 -2.51 15.46
C LYS A 282 3.30 -3.58 16.56
N ILE A 283 2.48 -4.63 16.48
CA ILE A 283 2.50 -5.74 17.45
C ILE A 283 3.87 -6.42 17.46
N ILE A 284 4.42 -6.77 16.28
CA ILE A 284 5.72 -7.45 16.19
C ILE A 284 6.85 -6.56 16.71
N VAL A 285 6.88 -5.28 16.30
CA VAL A 285 7.89 -4.31 16.75
C VAL A 285 7.85 -4.12 18.26
N PHE A 286 6.65 -3.93 18.82
CA PHE A 286 6.46 -3.73 20.26
C PHE A 286 6.89 -4.98 21.04
N LEU A 287 6.47 -6.15 20.57
CA LEU A 287 6.85 -7.43 21.17
C LEU A 287 8.37 -7.64 21.14
N ALA A 288 9.02 -7.39 20.01
CA ALA A 288 10.48 -7.50 19.87
C ALA A 288 11.21 -6.53 20.81
N HIS A 289 10.74 -5.28 20.93
CA HIS A 289 11.38 -4.26 21.76
C HIS A 289 11.38 -4.66 23.25
N PHE A 290 10.20 -4.96 23.81
CA PHE A 290 10.10 -5.35 25.22
C PHE A 290 10.71 -6.73 25.51
N SER A 291 10.76 -7.61 24.52
CA SER A 291 11.39 -8.93 24.67
C SER A 291 12.91 -8.90 24.65
N LEU A 292 13.54 -7.78 24.26
CA LEU A 292 15.00 -7.65 24.23
C LEU A 292 15.61 -7.75 25.63
N GLN A 293 14.88 -7.30 26.65
CA GLN A 293 15.31 -7.28 28.05
C GLN A 293 14.92 -8.54 28.83
N ASP A 294 14.23 -9.50 28.18
CA ASP A 294 13.72 -10.71 28.84
C ASP A 294 14.81 -11.75 29.10
N GLY A 295 16.01 -11.57 28.53
CA GLY A 295 17.10 -12.53 28.61
C GLY A 295 16.90 -13.73 27.67
N TYR A 296 17.59 -14.83 27.98
CA TYR A 296 17.65 -16.00 27.12
C TYR A 296 16.27 -16.63 26.88
N CYS A 297 16.00 -16.96 25.62
CA CYS A 297 14.86 -17.75 25.20
C CYS A 297 15.35 -18.96 24.40
N PRO A 298 14.92 -20.19 24.73
CA PRO A 298 15.20 -21.34 23.87
C PRO A 298 14.53 -21.16 22.50
N PRO A 299 15.12 -21.73 21.43
CA PRO A 299 14.57 -21.60 20.09
C PRO A 299 13.15 -22.19 20.02
N PRO A 300 12.16 -21.40 19.57
CA PRO A 300 10.76 -21.83 19.57
C PRO A 300 10.42 -22.84 18.46
N MET A 301 11.32 -23.06 17.49
CA MET A 301 11.16 -23.98 16.35
C MET A 301 12.47 -24.76 16.12
N LEU A 302 12.39 -26.08 15.89
CA LEU A 302 13.57 -26.95 15.69
C LEU A 302 14.25 -26.83 14.31
N ASN A 303 13.58 -26.27 13.29
CA ASN A 303 14.01 -26.36 11.87
C ASN A 303 14.39 -25.01 11.23
N ALA A 304 15.04 -24.12 11.96
CA ALA A 304 15.45 -22.83 11.42
C ALA A 304 16.99 -22.74 11.28
N HIS A 305 17.46 -22.10 10.20
CA HIS A 305 18.86 -22.11 9.76
C HIS A 305 19.89 -21.79 10.86
N THR A 306 21.09 -22.33 10.64
CA THR A 306 22.29 -22.54 11.49
C THR A 306 22.73 -21.43 12.46
N ILE A 307 22.17 -20.23 12.38
CA ILE A 307 22.49 -19.07 13.25
C ILE A 307 21.66 -19.09 14.56
N LEU A 308 20.60 -19.89 14.63
CA LEU A 308 19.73 -20.01 15.82
C LEU A 308 20.27 -20.91 16.95
N LEU A 309 21.53 -21.34 16.83
CA LEU A 309 22.23 -22.12 17.86
C LEU A 309 22.95 -21.24 18.90
N ASP A 310 22.84 -19.90 18.81
CA ASP A 310 23.35 -19.03 19.86
C ASP A 310 22.57 -19.26 21.15
N ARG A 311 23.24 -19.88 22.13
CA ARG A 311 22.72 -20.14 23.48
C ARG A 311 22.41 -18.86 24.26
N LYS A 312 22.61 -17.67 23.68
CA LYS A 312 22.27 -16.36 24.24
C LYS A 312 21.15 -15.63 23.49
N ALA A 313 20.54 -16.24 22.47
CA ALA A 313 19.46 -15.62 21.72
C ALA A 313 18.27 -15.25 22.63
N THR A 314 17.71 -14.07 22.38
CA THR A 314 16.52 -13.55 23.04
C THR A 314 15.29 -13.85 22.21
N MET A 315 14.11 -13.73 22.83
CA MET A 315 12.84 -13.82 22.11
C MET A 315 12.74 -12.78 20.97
N SER A 316 13.34 -11.60 21.14
CA SER A 316 13.43 -10.59 20.08
C SER A 316 14.20 -11.13 18.86
N ASP A 317 15.33 -11.79 19.08
CA ASP A 317 16.15 -12.37 17.99
C ASP A 317 15.34 -13.38 17.18
N HIS A 318 14.60 -14.27 17.86
CA HIS A 318 13.75 -15.25 17.19
C HIS A 318 12.64 -14.62 16.35
N LEU A 319 12.02 -13.54 16.83
CA LEU A 319 10.98 -12.82 16.09
C LEU A 319 11.54 -12.15 14.84
N LEU A 320 12.65 -11.43 14.97
CA LEU A 320 13.29 -10.75 13.83
C LEU A 320 13.82 -11.75 12.81
N MET A 321 14.39 -12.88 13.26
CA MET A 321 14.83 -13.96 12.37
C MET A 321 13.66 -14.62 11.65
N ALA A 322 12.51 -14.82 12.30
CA ALA A 322 11.32 -15.33 11.64
C ALA A 322 10.83 -14.37 10.54
N VAL A 323 10.84 -13.06 10.80
CA VAL A 323 10.51 -12.06 9.77
C VAL A 323 11.54 -12.04 8.65
N LEU A 324 12.85 -12.03 8.96
CA LEU A 324 13.92 -12.09 7.96
C LEU A 324 13.88 -13.36 7.12
N SER A 325 13.40 -14.47 7.68
CA SER A 325 13.27 -15.74 6.95
C SER A 325 12.31 -15.65 5.76
N LEU A 326 11.38 -14.69 5.77
CA LEU A 326 10.47 -14.44 4.65
C LEU A 326 11.21 -13.99 3.38
N LEU A 327 12.43 -13.45 3.51
CA LEU A 327 13.28 -13.06 2.36
C LEU A 327 13.64 -14.25 1.47
N HIS A 328 13.70 -15.47 2.00
CA HIS A 328 14.09 -16.65 1.22
C HIS A 328 13.08 -17.04 0.14
N LYS A 329 11.80 -16.67 0.30
CA LYS A 329 10.75 -17.06 -0.65
C LYS A 329 9.60 -16.06 -0.70
N GLU A 330 8.91 -15.87 0.42
CA GLU A 330 7.61 -15.19 0.49
C GLU A 330 7.66 -13.72 0.00
N VAL A 331 8.75 -13.01 0.28
CA VAL A 331 8.93 -11.61 -0.12
C VAL A 331 8.99 -11.45 -1.65
N SER A 332 9.61 -12.41 -2.34
CA SER A 332 9.72 -12.38 -3.81
C SER A 332 8.36 -12.54 -4.51
N GLU A 333 7.43 -13.25 -3.88
CA GLU A 333 6.07 -13.49 -4.39
C GLU A 333 5.11 -12.32 -4.08
N HIS A 334 5.40 -11.50 -3.06
CA HIS A 334 4.50 -10.46 -2.56
C HIS A 334 5.06 -9.03 -2.75
N GLY A 335 5.62 -8.73 -3.92
CA GLY A 335 6.32 -7.46 -4.19
C GLY A 335 5.49 -6.16 -4.05
N ARG A 336 4.14 -6.24 -4.03
CA ARG A 336 3.27 -5.06 -3.86
C ARG A 336 3.29 -4.46 -2.44
N HIS A 337 3.57 -5.26 -1.42
CA HIS A 337 3.41 -4.83 -0.01
C HIS A 337 4.75 -4.71 0.73
N LEU A 338 5.87 -4.67 0.00
CA LEU A 338 7.24 -4.59 0.53
C LEU A 338 7.48 -3.40 1.46
N SER A 339 6.83 -2.26 1.19
CA SER A 339 6.96 -1.07 2.03
C SER A 339 6.58 -1.33 3.49
N HIS A 340 5.59 -2.20 3.75
CA HIS A 340 5.17 -2.55 5.12
C HIS A 340 6.18 -3.48 5.80
N TYR A 341 6.73 -4.43 5.04
CA TYR A 341 7.77 -5.32 5.51
C TYR A 341 9.01 -4.53 5.97
N PHE A 342 9.53 -3.64 5.12
CA PHE A 342 10.69 -2.81 5.50
C PHE A 342 10.35 -1.76 6.57
N SER A 343 9.10 -1.28 6.63
CA SER A 343 8.64 -0.39 7.69
C SER A 343 8.71 -1.00 9.09
N LEU A 344 8.65 -2.34 9.21
CA LEU A 344 8.83 -3.02 10.50
C LEU A 344 10.22 -2.75 11.05
N PHE A 345 11.26 -2.97 10.25
CA PHE A 345 12.65 -2.76 10.63
C PHE A 345 12.95 -1.28 10.86
N ASN A 346 12.37 -0.40 10.05
CA ASN A 346 12.49 1.05 10.25
C ASN A 346 11.89 1.51 11.58
N MET A 347 10.69 1.00 11.92
CA MET A 347 10.05 1.32 13.20
C MET A 347 10.84 0.74 14.37
N TYR A 348 11.38 -0.48 14.24
CA TYR A 348 12.21 -1.10 15.26
C TYR A 348 13.52 -0.33 15.51
N ALA A 349 14.25 0.02 14.44
CA ALA A 349 15.49 0.81 14.54
C ALA A 349 15.29 2.19 15.18
N SER A 350 14.06 2.72 15.16
CA SER A 350 13.72 4.03 15.72
C SER A 350 13.53 4.02 17.24
N PHE A 351 13.49 2.87 17.91
CA PHE A 351 13.32 2.79 19.37
C PHE A 351 14.57 3.23 20.15
N GLY A 352 15.76 2.89 19.66
CA GLY A 352 16.99 3.21 20.40
C GLY A 352 18.24 2.48 19.92
N ILE A 353 19.31 2.67 20.67
CA ILE A 353 20.64 2.13 20.37
C ILE A 353 20.65 0.59 20.49
N GLN A 354 19.89 0.02 21.43
CA GLN A 354 19.86 -1.43 21.64
C GLN A 354 19.26 -2.16 20.44
N GLU A 355 18.19 -1.62 19.85
CA GLU A 355 17.51 -2.16 18.67
C GLU A 355 18.38 -2.04 17.43
N LYS A 356 19.03 -0.89 17.23
CA LYS A 356 20.02 -0.71 16.16
C LYS A 356 21.17 -1.71 16.30
N THR A 357 21.68 -1.90 17.51
CA THR A 357 22.74 -2.88 17.81
C THR A 357 22.30 -4.30 17.44
N GLN A 358 21.06 -4.67 17.75
CA GLN A 358 20.53 -5.98 17.42
C GLN A 358 20.40 -6.17 15.90
N LEU A 359 19.84 -5.20 15.18
CA LEU A 359 19.72 -5.26 13.71
C LEU A 359 21.08 -5.33 13.01
N LEU A 360 22.09 -4.63 13.54
CA LEU A 360 23.47 -4.70 13.05
C LEU A 360 24.07 -6.10 13.29
N LYS A 361 23.87 -6.71 14.46
CA LYS A 361 24.33 -8.08 14.75
C LYS A 361 23.67 -9.13 13.85
N LEU A 362 22.41 -8.89 13.47
CA LEU A 362 21.66 -9.73 12.51
C LEU A 362 22.03 -9.45 11.03
N ASN A 363 23.02 -8.60 10.77
CA ASN A 363 23.51 -8.25 9.44
C ASN A 363 22.43 -7.70 8.49
N VAL A 364 21.41 -7.02 9.05
CA VAL A 364 20.26 -6.48 8.30
C VAL A 364 20.68 -5.52 7.18
N PRO A 365 21.64 -4.59 7.36
CA PRO A 365 22.05 -3.71 6.27
C PRO A 365 22.53 -4.49 5.04
N THR A 366 23.37 -5.50 5.24
CA THR A 366 23.91 -6.34 4.17
C THR A 366 22.79 -7.10 3.45
N LEU A 367 21.90 -7.75 4.21
CA LEU A 367 20.77 -8.49 3.64
C LEU A 367 19.89 -7.58 2.77
N PHE A 368 19.63 -6.36 3.25
CA PHE A 368 18.78 -5.40 2.55
C PHE A 368 19.44 -4.86 1.29
N MET A 369 20.73 -4.52 1.35
CA MET A 369 21.47 -4.11 0.16
C MET A 369 21.46 -5.22 -0.91
N LEU A 370 21.70 -6.48 -0.52
CA LEU A 370 21.66 -7.62 -1.44
C LEU A 370 20.26 -7.85 -2.04
N VAL A 371 19.19 -7.69 -1.25
CA VAL A 371 17.81 -7.78 -1.75
C VAL A 371 17.52 -6.72 -2.82
N SER A 372 17.99 -5.48 -2.63
CA SER A 372 17.81 -4.42 -3.63
C SER A 372 18.61 -4.64 -4.93
N LEU A 373 19.61 -5.52 -4.88
CA LEU A 373 20.46 -5.92 -6.00
C LEU A 373 20.03 -7.23 -6.66
N ASP A 374 18.93 -7.85 -6.21
CA ASP A 374 18.52 -9.21 -6.60
C ASP A 374 19.59 -10.30 -6.32
N GLU A 375 20.54 -10.02 -5.42
CA GLU A 375 21.59 -10.93 -4.92
C GLU A 375 21.25 -11.47 -3.50
N GLY A 376 19.98 -11.36 -3.09
CA GLY A 376 19.50 -11.77 -1.77
C GLY A 376 19.48 -13.28 -1.55
N THR A 377 19.08 -13.71 -0.35
CA THR A 377 18.98 -15.13 0.00
C THR A 377 17.80 -15.86 -0.65
N GLY A 378 16.89 -15.13 -1.29
CA GLY A 378 15.74 -15.67 -2.00
C GLY A 378 15.69 -15.21 -3.46
N PRO A 379 14.67 -15.65 -4.22
CA PRO A 379 14.49 -15.26 -5.61
C PRO A 379 14.37 -13.75 -5.81
N ALA A 380 14.74 -13.27 -6.99
CA ALA A 380 14.52 -11.89 -7.40
C ALA A 380 13.04 -11.49 -7.32
N ILE A 381 12.78 -10.24 -6.95
CA ILE A 381 11.41 -9.75 -6.74
C ILE A 381 10.75 -9.53 -8.11
N LYS A 382 9.74 -10.32 -8.44
CA LYS A 382 9.09 -10.31 -9.77
C LYS A 382 8.11 -9.15 -10.00
N TYR A 383 8.09 -8.15 -9.13
CA TYR A 383 7.16 -7.02 -9.21
C TYR A 383 7.75 -5.89 -10.05
N GLN A 384 6.94 -5.27 -10.91
CA GLN A 384 7.41 -4.32 -11.92
C GLN A 384 8.02 -3.03 -11.32
N TYR A 385 7.54 -2.61 -10.14
CA TYR A 385 7.97 -1.38 -9.47
C TYR A 385 8.13 -1.62 -7.96
N PRO A 386 9.20 -2.32 -7.52
CA PRO A 386 9.42 -2.58 -6.10
C PRO A 386 9.76 -1.27 -5.36
N GLU A 387 9.03 -0.97 -4.29
CA GLU A 387 9.27 0.20 -3.45
C GLU A 387 10.37 -0.10 -2.39
N PHE A 388 11.59 0.36 -2.64
CA PHE A 388 12.75 0.16 -1.74
C PHE A 388 13.06 1.35 -0.82
N THR A 389 12.28 2.43 -0.88
CA THR A 389 12.54 3.64 -0.09
C THR A 389 12.74 3.35 1.40
N LYS A 390 11.86 2.53 2.00
CA LYS A 390 11.98 2.14 3.42
C LYS A 390 13.16 1.21 3.70
N LEU A 391 13.55 0.38 2.74
CA LEU A 391 14.76 -0.45 2.82
C LEU A 391 15.98 0.47 2.94
N HIS A 392 16.11 1.44 2.03
CA HIS A 392 17.24 2.38 2.04
C HIS A 392 17.27 3.25 3.29
N THR A 393 16.10 3.65 3.84
CA THR A 393 16.03 4.33 5.14
C THR A 393 16.66 3.48 6.26
N VAL A 394 16.32 2.19 6.34
CA VAL A 394 16.89 1.28 7.36
C VAL A 394 18.40 1.12 7.19
N VAL A 395 18.86 0.91 5.95
CA VAL A 395 20.31 0.81 5.66
C VAL A 395 21.03 2.08 6.11
N SER A 396 20.49 3.26 5.78
CA SER A 396 21.07 4.54 6.19
C SER A 396 21.17 4.68 7.72
N GLN A 397 20.06 4.47 8.44
CA GLN A 397 20.02 4.60 9.90
C GLN A 397 21.03 3.68 10.60
N LEU A 398 21.20 2.46 10.09
CA LEU A 398 22.10 1.48 10.69
C LEU A 398 23.57 1.73 10.34
N ILE A 399 23.89 1.97 9.07
CA ILE A 399 25.28 2.19 8.61
C ILE A 399 25.88 3.47 9.20
N ARG A 400 25.08 4.52 9.38
CA ARG A 400 25.52 5.78 10.01
C ARG A 400 25.82 5.66 11.51
N CYS A 401 25.50 4.52 12.12
CA CYS A 401 25.89 4.15 13.49
C CYS A 401 27.17 3.32 13.54
N CYS A 402 27.72 2.89 12.39
CA CYS A 402 28.94 2.10 12.31
C CYS A 402 30.19 2.97 12.15
N ASP A 403 31.31 2.50 12.71
CA ASP A 403 32.61 3.11 12.47
C ASP A 403 33.11 2.74 11.06
N VAL A 404 33.31 3.77 10.24
CA VAL A 404 33.86 3.69 8.87
C VAL A 404 35.17 4.44 8.71
N THR A 405 35.83 4.85 9.82
CA THR A 405 37.08 5.62 9.80
C THR A 405 38.18 4.93 9.00
N SER A 406 38.21 3.59 8.98
CA SER A 406 39.14 2.80 8.14
C SER A 406 39.00 3.03 6.63
N LYS A 407 37.89 3.63 6.19
CA LYS A 407 37.61 3.97 4.78
C LYS A 407 37.83 5.45 4.46
N THR A 408 38.28 6.24 5.45
CA THR A 408 38.54 7.67 5.27
C THR A 408 40.01 7.92 4.93
N GLN A 409 40.26 8.92 4.09
CA GLN A 409 41.56 9.38 3.63
C GLN A 409 41.49 10.89 3.49
N VAL A 410 42.28 11.64 4.28
CA VAL A 410 42.33 13.11 4.20
C VAL A 410 43.16 13.55 2.99
N SER A 411 42.77 14.64 2.32
CA SER A 411 43.45 15.14 1.11
C SER A 411 44.86 15.67 1.36
N ARG A 412 45.14 16.13 2.58
CA ARG A 412 46.45 16.61 3.02
C ARG A 412 46.89 15.85 4.27
N PRO A 413 48.07 15.21 4.28
CA PRO A 413 48.55 14.43 5.43
C PRO A 413 48.73 15.24 6.73
N THR A 414 48.81 16.57 6.63
CA THR A 414 49.00 17.48 7.77
C THR A 414 47.71 17.85 8.50
N LEU A 415 46.55 17.44 7.98
CA LEU A 415 45.24 17.75 8.57
C LEU A 415 44.78 16.59 9.47
N ASN A 416 44.23 16.94 10.64
CA ASN A 416 43.62 15.95 11.53
C ASN A 416 42.24 15.55 11.02
N LEU A 417 41.96 14.24 11.02
CA LEU A 417 40.66 13.70 10.64
C LEU A 417 39.57 14.23 11.59
N GLN A 418 38.55 14.86 11.02
CA GLN A 418 37.39 15.35 11.75
C GLN A 418 36.31 14.26 11.90
N PRO A 419 35.51 14.29 12.97
CA PRO A 419 34.39 13.36 13.12
C PRO A 419 33.38 13.59 12.00
N ASN A 420 32.82 12.49 11.48
CA ASN A 420 31.84 12.55 10.41
C ASN A 420 30.55 13.25 10.88
N PRO A 421 30.18 14.43 10.35
CA PRO A 421 29.02 15.19 10.80
C PRO A 421 27.69 14.52 10.42
N TYR A 422 27.73 13.62 9.44
CA TYR A 422 26.56 12.88 8.98
C TYR A 422 26.32 11.60 9.79
N ARG A 423 27.08 11.32 10.85
CA ARG A 423 26.77 10.20 11.76
C ARG A 423 25.36 10.35 12.37
N ASP A 424 24.82 9.27 12.89
CA ASP A 424 23.56 9.35 13.63
C ASP A 424 23.79 10.04 14.99
N LEU A 425 23.25 11.25 15.15
CA LEU A 425 23.41 12.07 16.36
C LEU A 425 22.69 11.50 17.59
N SER A 426 21.77 10.53 17.41
CA SER A 426 21.17 9.80 18.54
C SER A 426 22.17 8.86 19.24
N CYS A 427 23.28 8.54 18.59
CA CYS A 427 24.32 7.68 19.14
C CYS A 427 25.52 8.54 19.60
N PRO A 428 25.91 8.49 20.90
CA PRO A 428 27.04 9.28 21.38
C PRO A 428 28.35 8.86 20.70
N GLU A 429 28.55 7.56 20.50
CA GLU A 429 29.68 6.94 19.81
C GLU A 429 29.20 5.93 18.76
N TYR A 430 30.10 5.46 17.89
CA TYR A 430 29.80 4.37 16.96
C TYR A 430 29.49 3.07 17.72
N ILE A 431 28.46 2.36 17.29
CA ILE A 431 28.00 1.12 17.93
C ILE A 431 29.02 -0.01 17.73
N MET A 432 29.54 -0.14 16.50
CA MET A 432 30.51 -1.16 16.11
C MET A 432 31.21 -0.78 14.80
N PRO A 433 32.36 -1.37 14.47
CA PRO A 433 32.93 -1.28 13.12
C PRO A 433 31.95 -1.80 12.07
N ILE A 434 31.97 -1.20 10.88
CA ILE A 434 31.16 -1.69 9.75
C ILE A 434 31.49 -3.15 9.43
N GLN A 435 30.45 -3.96 9.20
CA GLN A 435 30.62 -5.36 8.82
C GLN A 435 31.38 -5.47 7.49
N PRO A 436 32.33 -6.40 7.32
CA PRO A 436 33.17 -6.48 6.11
C PRO A 436 32.36 -6.60 4.81
N GLN A 437 31.29 -7.37 4.82
CA GLN A 437 30.42 -7.55 3.65
C GLN A 437 29.62 -6.29 3.32
N ALA A 438 29.12 -5.57 4.33
CA ALA A 438 28.47 -4.28 4.12
C ALA A 438 29.46 -3.25 3.54
N ALA A 439 30.70 -3.26 4.05
CA ALA A 439 31.77 -2.41 3.54
C ALA A 439 32.15 -2.75 2.09
N ASP A 440 32.17 -4.03 1.71
CA ASP A 440 32.42 -4.46 0.32
C ASP A 440 31.34 -3.92 -0.63
N ILE A 441 30.07 -4.09 -0.27
CA ILE A 441 28.95 -3.64 -1.10
C ILE A 441 28.92 -2.11 -1.24
N LEU A 442 29.23 -1.36 -0.18
CA LEU A 442 29.15 0.11 -0.18
C LEU A 442 30.38 0.80 -0.80
N PHE A 443 31.59 0.29 -0.51
CA PHE A 443 32.83 1.00 -0.84
C PHE A 443 33.61 0.38 -2.00
N ASN A 444 33.45 -0.92 -2.27
CA ASN A 444 34.18 -1.60 -3.34
C ASN A 444 33.31 -1.86 -4.58
N ARG A 445 31.98 -2.00 -4.40
CA ARG A 445 31.02 -2.19 -5.49
C ARG A 445 30.26 -0.89 -5.75
N SER A 446 29.98 -0.59 -7.01
CA SER A 446 29.16 0.58 -7.39
C SER A 446 27.68 0.25 -7.54
N SER A 447 27.29 -1.03 -7.64
CA SER A 447 25.93 -1.45 -7.97
C SER A 447 24.87 -0.92 -6.99
N TYR A 448 25.11 -1.02 -5.68
CA TYR A 448 24.16 -0.53 -4.67
C TYR A 448 24.05 1.00 -4.68
N ILE A 449 25.17 1.70 -4.87
CA ILE A 449 25.20 3.16 -4.95
C ILE A 449 24.41 3.65 -6.17
N LYS A 450 24.57 2.98 -7.33
CA LYS A 450 23.77 3.26 -8.53
C LYS A 450 22.28 3.08 -8.24
N LYS A 451 21.91 1.94 -7.66
CA LYS A 451 20.52 1.63 -7.30
C LYS A 451 19.92 2.66 -6.35
N LEU A 452 20.71 3.12 -5.37
CA LEU A 452 20.31 4.15 -4.40
C LEU A 452 20.11 5.52 -5.07
N ILE A 453 20.97 5.89 -6.02
CA ILE A 453 20.87 7.15 -6.77
C ILE A 453 19.66 7.13 -7.73
N GLU A 454 19.38 6.01 -8.39
CA GLU A 454 18.25 5.83 -9.31
C GLU A 454 16.88 5.86 -8.62
N ASP A 455 16.80 5.61 -7.30
CA ASP A 455 15.54 5.69 -6.56
C ASP A 455 15.08 7.15 -6.42
N SER A 456 14.18 7.59 -7.32
CA SER A 456 13.60 8.93 -7.31
C SER A 456 12.79 9.27 -6.04
N GLN A 457 12.43 8.28 -5.23
CA GLN A 457 11.75 8.48 -3.95
C GLN A 457 12.74 8.54 -2.77
N LEU A 458 14.03 8.77 -3.05
CA LEU A 458 15.05 8.85 -2.01
C LEU A 458 14.67 9.85 -0.93
N THR A 459 14.67 9.36 0.31
CA THR A 459 14.42 10.19 1.48
C THR A 459 15.67 10.97 1.86
N GLU A 460 15.51 11.99 2.71
CA GLU A 460 16.63 12.71 3.35
C GLU A 460 17.67 11.74 3.97
N GLU A 461 17.21 10.59 4.46
CA GLU A 461 18.09 9.55 5.01
C GLU A 461 18.99 8.92 3.93
N GLY A 462 18.52 8.76 2.70
CA GLY A 462 19.35 8.28 1.60
C GLY A 462 20.45 9.28 1.21
N MET A 463 20.14 10.58 1.19
CA MET A 463 21.15 11.63 1.01
C MET A 463 22.20 11.57 2.12
N LYS A 464 21.77 11.49 3.39
CA LYS A 464 22.69 11.41 4.53
C LYS A 464 23.58 10.17 4.49
N LEU A 465 23.09 9.05 3.94
CA LEU A 465 23.93 7.86 3.73
C LEU A 465 25.05 8.13 2.72
N LEU A 466 24.72 8.74 1.58
CA LEU A 466 25.73 9.12 0.58
C LEU A 466 26.74 10.11 1.17
N GLN A 467 26.27 11.14 1.87
CA GLN A 467 27.15 12.12 2.53
C GLN A 467 28.05 11.48 3.60
N PHE A 468 27.48 10.59 4.41
CA PHE A 468 28.21 9.84 5.43
C PHE A 468 29.32 8.99 4.82
N CYS A 469 29.04 8.26 3.75
CA CYS A 469 30.05 7.40 3.11
C CYS A 469 31.08 8.19 2.28
N CYS A 470 30.72 9.36 1.74
CA CYS A 470 31.61 10.23 0.97
C CYS A 470 32.52 11.11 1.83
N TRP A 471 32.18 11.33 3.11
CA TRP A 471 32.97 12.14 4.05
C TRP A 471 34.42 11.66 4.14
N GLU A 472 35.36 12.52 3.78
CA GLU A 472 36.79 12.20 3.75
C GLU A 472 37.10 10.93 2.93
N ASN A 473 36.31 10.64 1.88
CA ASN A 473 36.50 9.45 1.03
C ASN A 473 36.54 9.86 -0.46
N PRO A 474 37.74 9.96 -1.07
CA PRO A 474 37.87 10.39 -2.46
C PRO A 474 37.35 9.35 -3.45
N HIS A 475 37.52 8.06 -3.16
CA HIS A 475 37.09 6.99 -4.06
C HIS A 475 35.58 6.96 -4.21
N LEU A 476 34.85 6.92 -3.10
CA LEU A 476 33.39 6.88 -3.15
C LEU A 476 32.81 8.21 -3.64
N SER A 477 33.41 9.35 -3.26
CA SER A 477 33.05 10.67 -3.82
C SER A 477 33.13 10.66 -5.35
N ARG A 478 34.19 10.07 -5.94
CA ARG A 478 34.34 9.91 -7.39
C ARG A 478 33.23 9.03 -7.99
N VAL A 479 32.94 7.88 -7.39
CA VAL A 479 31.90 6.95 -7.87
C VAL A 479 30.51 7.61 -7.88
N VAL A 480 30.14 8.27 -6.79
CA VAL A 480 28.86 8.98 -6.66
C VAL A 480 28.76 10.12 -7.68
N LEU A 481 29.80 10.95 -7.81
CA LEU A 481 29.82 12.02 -8.82
C LEU A 481 29.75 11.48 -10.25
N CYS A 482 30.42 10.35 -10.52
CA CYS A 482 30.42 9.73 -11.86
C CYS A 482 29.02 9.29 -12.28
N GLU A 483 28.27 8.71 -11.34
CA GLU A 483 26.90 8.28 -11.58
C GLU A 483 25.95 9.49 -11.66
N LEU A 484 26.06 10.47 -10.76
CA LEU A 484 25.21 11.65 -10.79
C LEU A 484 25.37 12.47 -12.07
N LEU A 485 26.62 12.70 -12.52
CA LEU A 485 26.89 13.39 -13.78
C LEU A 485 26.35 12.61 -14.99
N TRP A 486 26.42 11.27 -14.95
CA TRP A 486 25.82 10.41 -15.97
C TRP A 486 24.29 10.56 -16.03
N GLN A 487 23.62 10.47 -14.87
CA GLN A 487 22.17 10.61 -14.79
C GLN A 487 21.73 12.02 -15.20
N ILE A 488 22.45 13.07 -14.80
CA ILE A 488 22.18 14.45 -15.24
C ILE A 488 22.35 14.60 -16.76
N ALA A 489 23.36 13.95 -17.33
CA ALA A 489 23.67 14.00 -18.74
C ALA A 489 22.62 13.30 -19.61
N PHE A 490 21.93 12.27 -19.12
CA PHE A 490 21.11 11.38 -19.97
C PHE A 490 19.68 11.09 -19.49
N ALA A 491 19.37 11.24 -18.20
CA ALA A 491 18.04 10.96 -17.65
C ALA A 491 16.95 11.88 -18.23
N TYR A 492 15.70 11.48 -18.06
CA TYR A 492 14.55 12.24 -18.51
C TYR A 492 14.41 13.56 -17.73
N CYS A 493 13.95 14.62 -18.40
CA CYS A 493 13.90 15.98 -17.82
C CYS A 493 13.12 16.08 -16.49
N HIS A 494 12.11 15.24 -16.28
CA HIS A 494 11.29 15.24 -15.06
C HIS A 494 11.99 14.59 -13.85
N GLU A 495 13.02 13.78 -14.07
CA GLU A 495 13.82 13.14 -13.01
C GLU A 495 15.05 13.96 -12.65
N LEU A 496 15.49 14.87 -13.53
CA LEU A 496 16.71 15.66 -13.35
C LEU A 496 16.75 16.42 -12.02
N ARG A 497 15.61 16.88 -11.51
CA ARG A 497 15.54 17.58 -10.22
C ARG A 497 16.13 16.76 -9.08
N HIS A 498 15.78 15.47 -9.01
CA HIS A 498 16.27 14.55 -8.00
C HIS A 498 17.80 14.43 -8.04
N TYR A 499 18.37 14.25 -9.24
CA TYR A 499 19.82 14.15 -9.41
C TYR A 499 20.56 15.48 -9.14
N MET A 500 19.95 16.62 -9.46
CA MET A 500 20.51 17.94 -9.13
C MET A 500 20.55 18.18 -7.63
N ASP A 501 19.48 17.83 -6.91
CA ASP A 501 19.40 17.96 -5.46
C ASP A 501 20.45 17.05 -4.78
N LEU A 502 20.63 15.81 -5.29
CA LEU A 502 21.71 14.90 -4.87
C LEU A 502 23.11 15.46 -5.14
N LEU A 503 23.37 15.95 -6.34
CA LEU A 503 24.66 16.53 -6.70
C LEU A 503 24.99 17.71 -5.78
N LEU A 504 24.05 18.63 -5.59
CA LEU A 504 24.24 19.78 -4.73
C LEU A 504 24.54 19.36 -3.27
N GLY A 505 23.84 18.33 -2.77
CA GLY A 505 24.11 17.74 -1.46
C GLY A 505 25.52 17.16 -1.31
N MET A 506 26.10 16.59 -2.37
CA MET A 506 27.49 16.10 -2.38
C MET A 506 28.52 17.22 -2.46
N LEU A 507 28.23 18.30 -3.19
CA LEU A 507 29.12 19.45 -3.36
C LEU A 507 29.20 20.33 -2.10
N PHE A 508 28.15 20.32 -1.27
CA PHE A 508 28.14 20.99 0.04
C PHE A 508 28.77 20.19 1.18
N ILE A 509 29.36 19.02 0.92
CA ILE A 509 30.13 18.32 1.94
C ILE A 509 31.40 19.13 2.25
N GLU A 510 31.49 19.69 3.45
CA GLU A 510 32.60 20.53 3.93
C GLU A 510 33.73 19.69 4.54
N ASP A 511 34.35 18.85 3.72
CA ASP A 511 35.53 18.06 4.10
C ASP A 511 36.79 18.50 3.31
N SER A 512 37.92 17.84 3.56
CA SER A 512 39.18 18.16 2.88
C SER A 512 39.19 17.94 1.35
N TRP A 513 38.16 17.27 0.79
CA TRP A 513 37.98 16.95 -0.63
C TRP A 513 36.92 17.79 -1.33
N GLN A 514 36.27 18.74 -0.64
CA GLN A 514 35.21 19.57 -1.23
C GLN A 514 35.63 20.25 -2.52
N SER A 515 36.82 20.85 -2.56
CA SER A 515 37.35 21.51 -3.77
C SER A 515 37.51 20.55 -4.95
N HIS A 516 37.94 19.31 -4.70
CA HIS A 516 38.07 18.29 -5.75
C HIS A 516 36.71 17.85 -6.28
N ARG A 517 35.71 17.68 -5.41
CA ARG A 517 34.34 17.38 -5.83
C ARG A 517 33.76 18.48 -6.72
N ILE A 518 33.95 19.74 -6.33
CA ILE A 518 33.51 20.90 -7.12
C ILE A 518 34.24 20.96 -8.47
N HIS A 519 35.56 20.77 -8.46
CA HIS A 519 36.36 20.75 -9.69
C HIS A 519 35.86 19.69 -10.68
N ASN A 520 35.65 18.46 -10.21
CA ASN A 520 35.15 17.36 -11.03
C ASN A 520 33.71 17.59 -11.52
N ALA A 521 32.86 18.25 -10.72
CA ALA A 521 31.53 18.63 -11.19
C ALA A 521 31.55 19.72 -12.26
N PHE A 522 32.48 20.67 -12.17
CA PHE A 522 32.64 21.72 -13.18
C PHE A 522 33.23 21.20 -14.49
N LYS A 523 34.41 20.58 -14.43
CA LYS A 523 35.19 20.17 -15.62
C LYS A 523 34.92 18.75 -16.10
N GLY A 524 34.22 17.95 -15.30
CA GLY A 524 34.09 16.53 -15.54
C GLY A 524 35.31 15.75 -15.04
N MET A 525 35.25 14.44 -15.22
CA MET A 525 36.35 13.52 -14.93
C MET A 525 36.96 13.05 -16.26
N PRO A 526 38.28 13.24 -16.46
CA PRO A 526 38.96 12.87 -17.70
C PRO A 526 38.63 11.45 -18.13
N ASP A 527 38.29 11.27 -19.41
CA ASP A 527 37.98 10.00 -20.07
C ASP A 527 36.80 9.18 -19.49
N GLU A 528 36.11 9.70 -18.45
CA GLU A 528 35.00 9.02 -17.80
C GLU A 528 33.67 9.76 -17.98
N ARG A 529 33.61 11.05 -17.62
CA ARG A 529 32.37 11.82 -17.55
C ARG A 529 32.58 13.29 -17.88
N GLU A 530 31.67 13.85 -18.66
CA GLU A 530 31.59 15.29 -18.90
C GLU A 530 31.13 16.04 -17.64
N GLY A 531 31.61 17.28 -17.49
CA GLY A 531 31.19 18.17 -16.41
C GLY A 531 29.84 18.85 -16.69
N LEU A 532 29.39 19.64 -15.73
CA LEU A 532 28.17 20.44 -15.88
C LEU A 532 28.29 21.46 -17.02
N PHE A 533 29.46 22.10 -17.20
CA PHE A 533 29.66 23.07 -18.29
C PHE A 533 29.57 22.42 -19.67
N ASP A 534 30.18 21.24 -19.84
CA ASP A 534 30.13 20.52 -21.11
C ASP A 534 28.71 19.98 -21.37
N THR A 535 28.00 19.57 -20.30
CA THR A 535 26.58 19.18 -20.37
C THR A 535 25.70 20.34 -20.83
N ILE A 536 25.90 21.56 -20.30
CA ILE A 536 25.19 22.78 -20.76
C ILE A 536 25.46 23.00 -22.25
N GLN A 537 26.74 23.02 -22.64
CA GLN A 537 27.14 23.28 -24.02
C GLN A 537 26.55 22.26 -25.01
N ARG A 538 26.47 20.98 -24.63
CA ARG A 538 25.87 19.92 -25.46
C ARG A 538 24.35 20.02 -25.53
N SER A 539 23.69 20.37 -24.42
CA SER A 539 22.22 20.35 -24.30
C SER A 539 21.54 21.63 -24.76
N LYS A 540 22.28 22.73 -24.95
CA LYS A 540 21.76 24.08 -25.24
C LYS A 540 20.81 24.21 -26.44
N ASN A 541 20.91 23.35 -27.46
CA ASN A 541 20.10 23.45 -28.67
C ASN A 541 18.83 22.57 -28.65
N HIS A 542 18.93 21.35 -28.11
CA HIS A 542 17.87 20.33 -28.21
C HIS A 542 17.27 19.92 -26.88
N TYR A 543 17.96 20.21 -25.77
CA TYR A 543 17.58 19.81 -24.41
C TYR A 543 17.76 21.00 -23.45
N GLN A 544 17.22 22.17 -23.83
CA GLN A 544 17.40 23.44 -23.10
C GLN A 544 17.00 23.36 -21.62
N LYS A 545 15.96 22.58 -21.25
CA LYS A 545 15.61 22.39 -19.84
C LYS A 545 16.71 21.71 -19.02
N ARG A 546 17.47 20.78 -19.63
CA ARG A 546 18.63 20.14 -18.98
C ARG A 546 19.74 21.16 -18.76
N ALA A 547 20.08 21.95 -19.78
CA ALA A 547 21.04 23.05 -19.67
C ALA A 547 20.62 24.05 -18.59
N TYR A 548 19.34 24.43 -18.57
CA TYR A 548 18.79 25.32 -17.55
C TYR A 548 18.87 24.74 -16.13
N GLN A 549 18.58 23.45 -15.93
CA GLN A 549 18.72 22.84 -14.61
C GLN A 549 20.17 22.76 -14.15
N CYS A 550 21.12 22.51 -15.07
CA CYS A 550 22.56 22.60 -14.76
C CYS A 550 22.94 24.03 -14.36
N MET A 551 22.48 25.04 -15.11
CA MET A 551 22.66 26.46 -14.79
C MET A 551 22.12 26.80 -13.40
N LYS A 552 20.89 26.38 -13.10
CA LYS A 552 20.27 26.60 -11.79
C LYS A 552 21.06 25.95 -10.65
N CYS A 553 21.57 24.73 -10.86
CA CYS A 553 22.44 24.05 -9.90
C CYS A 553 23.75 24.82 -9.68
N LEU A 554 24.40 25.30 -10.75
CA LEU A 554 25.64 26.08 -10.67
C LEU A 554 25.42 27.41 -9.94
N VAL A 555 24.35 28.15 -10.27
CA VAL A 555 23.96 29.39 -9.55
C VAL A 555 23.79 29.09 -8.06
N ALA A 556 23.02 28.06 -7.71
CA ALA A 556 22.80 27.68 -6.31
C ALA A 556 24.09 27.32 -5.57
N LEU A 557 25.03 26.64 -6.24
CA LEU A 557 26.34 26.31 -5.69
C LEU A 557 27.20 27.55 -5.50
N LEU A 558 27.36 28.38 -6.54
CA LEU A 558 28.21 29.57 -6.53
C LEU A 558 27.73 30.62 -5.53
N SER A 559 26.41 30.80 -5.38
CA SER A 559 25.87 31.74 -4.38
C SER A 559 26.06 31.28 -2.93
N LYS A 560 26.21 29.97 -2.67
CA LYS A 560 26.24 29.41 -1.31
C LYS A 560 27.60 28.84 -0.89
N CYS A 561 28.49 28.54 -1.84
CA CYS A 561 29.80 27.95 -1.59
C CYS A 561 30.92 28.91 -2.05
N PRO A 562 31.60 29.60 -1.10
CA PRO A 562 32.69 30.51 -1.42
C PRO A 562 33.86 29.84 -2.16
N ILE A 563 34.11 28.56 -1.88
CA ILE A 563 35.17 27.77 -2.55
C ILE A 563 34.85 27.60 -4.04
N ALA A 564 33.59 27.32 -4.37
CA ALA A 564 33.15 27.20 -5.76
C ALA A 564 33.30 28.54 -6.50
N TYR A 565 32.89 29.64 -5.87
CA TYR A 565 33.03 30.98 -6.43
C TYR A 565 34.50 31.40 -6.62
N SER A 566 35.35 31.13 -5.63
CA SER A 566 36.80 31.37 -5.75
C SER A 566 37.43 30.53 -6.86
N MET A 567 37.00 29.27 -7.04
CA MET A 567 37.49 28.39 -8.10
C MET A 567 37.09 28.90 -9.49
N LEU A 568 35.87 29.40 -9.65
CA LEU A 568 35.42 30.06 -10.88
C LEU A 568 36.30 31.27 -11.20
N ASN A 569 36.54 32.14 -10.21
CA ASN A 569 37.34 33.35 -10.39
C ASN A 569 38.84 33.10 -10.59
N SER A 570 39.36 31.95 -10.15
CA SER A 570 40.79 31.61 -10.28
C SER A 570 41.14 30.97 -11.63
N SER A 571 40.16 30.46 -12.39
CA SER A 571 40.40 29.71 -13.62
C SER A 571 39.82 30.44 -14.83
N ALA A 572 40.68 31.02 -15.67
CA ALA A 572 40.27 31.72 -16.91
C ALA A 572 39.35 30.87 -17.80
N ASP A 573 39.66 29.58 -17.97
CA ASP A 573 38.81 28.63 -18.71
C ASP A 573 37.39 28.48 -18.12
N LEU A 574 37.26 28.49 -16.78
CA LEU A 574 35.95 28.39 -16.14
C LEU A 574 35.18 29.69 -16.24
N LYS A 575 35.86 30.85 -16.15
CA LYS A 575 35.25 32.16 -16.39
C LYS A 575 34.61 32.22 -17.77
N VAL A 576 35.37 31.87 -18.82
CA VAL A 576 34.88 31.87 -20.20
C VAL A 576 33.68 30.92 -20.37
N LYS A 577 33.76 29.70 -19.81
CA LYS A 577 32.64 28.75 -19.86
C LYS A 577 31.39 29.25 -19.11
N TRP A 578 31.56 29.96 -17.99
CA TRP A 578 30.46 30.58 -17.25
C TRP A 578 29.83 31.73 -18.03
N THR A 579 30.63 32.66 -18.54
CA THR A 579 30.14 33.78 -19.35
C THR A 579 29.32 33.29 -20.55
N HIS A 580 29.85 32.33 -21.33
CA HIS A 580 29.10 31.74 -22.45
C HIS A 580 27.79 31.05 -22.01
N ALA A 581 27.75 30.46 -20.82
CA ALA A 581 26.55 29.80 -20.31
C ALA A 581 25.49 30.81 -19.84
N VAL A 582 25.92 31.94 -19.26
CA VAL A 582 25.04 33.07 -18.90
C VAL A 582 24.50 33.76 -20.15
N GLU A 583 25.34 34.06 -21.14
CA GLU A 583 24.95 34.61 -22.43
C GLU A 583 23.93 33.72 -23.14
N TRP A 584 24.17 32.41 -23.17
CA TRP A 584 23.19 31.47 -23.73
C TRP A 584 21.83 31.56 -23.03
N LEU A 585 21.80 31.62 -21.70
CA LEU A 585 20.55 31.70 -20.94
C LEU A 585 19.82 33.04 -21.21
N GLN A 586 20.58 34.13 -21.33
CA GLN A 586 20.06 35.45 -21.70
C GLN A 586 19.44 35.41 -23.11
N ASP A 587 20.20 34.96 -24.11
CA ASP A 587 19.77 34.87 -25.50
C ASP A 587 18.53 34.00 -25.67
N GLU A 588 18.48 32.85 -25.00
CA GLU A 588 17.35 31.92 -25.11
C GLU A 588 16.08 32.48 -24.43
N LEU A 589 16.23 33.21 -23.32
CA LEU A 589 15.11 33.89 -22.68
C LEU A 589 14.62 35.10 -23.49
N ASP A 590 15.49 35.77 -24.25
CA ASP A 590 15.14 36.90 -25.11
C ASP A 590 14.59 36.47 -26.48
N ARG A 591 14.91 35.26 -26.94
CA ARG A 591 14.44 34.68 -28.21
C ARG A 591 12.92 34.69 -28.32
N ARG A 592 12.38 35.41 -29.32
CA ARG A 592 10.92 35.54 -29.52
C ARG A 592 10.28 34.20 -29.93
N PRO A 593 9.09 33.84 -29.41
CA PRO A 593 8.37 32.66 -29.90
C PRO A 593 8.00 32.82 -31.38
N TYR A 594 8.16 31.76 -32.18
CA TYR A 594 7.81 31.71 -33.61
C TYR A 594 6.30 31.78 -33.92
N ALA A 595 5.45 32.17 -32.97
CA ALA A 595 4.00 32.26 -33.15
C ALA A 595 3.52 33.73 -33.05
N PRO A 596 2.85 34.29 -34.08
CA PRO A 596 2.56 35.72 -34.18
C PRO A 596 1.38 36.19 -33.31
N ASN A 597 1.01 35.49 -32.23
CA ASN A 597 -0.19 35.85 -31.45
C ASN A 597 -0.18 35.47 -29.95
N THR A 598 0.97 35.26 -29.33
CA THR A 598 1.04 35.05 -27.88
C THR A 598 1.55 36.32 -27.21
N TYR A 599 0.67 37.03 -26.52
CA TYR A 599 1.02 38.17 -25.66
C TYR A 599 2.22 37.83 -24.76
N ASN A 600 3.11 38.83 -24.55
CA ASN A 600 4.24 38.80 -23.62
C ASN A 600 3.79 38.38 -22.20
N ASN A 601 3.71 37.07 -21.93
CA ASN A 601 3.30 36.57 -20.63
C ASN A 601 4.54 36.21 -19.78
N TRP A 602 5.16 37.24 -19.22
CA TRP A 602 5.91 37.11 -17.96
C TRP A 602 4.97 36.95 -16.74
N SER A 603 3.65 36.87 -16.96
CA SER A 603 2.60 36.77 -15.93
C SER A 603 2.10 35.31 -15.72
N PRO A 604 1.72 34.91 -14.50
CA PRO A 604 1.46 33.50 -14.14
C PRO A 604 0.10 32.96 -14.66
N PRO A 605 -0.06 31.62 -14.80
CA PRO A 605 0.82 30.56 -14.31
C PRO A 605 1.45 29.77 -15.48
N ALA A 606 2.64 30.19 -15.94
CA ALA A 606 3.48 29.27 -16.69
C ALA A 606 3.90 28.11 -15.75
N GLN A 607 3.71 26.87 -16.21
CA GLN A 607 4.09 25.69 -15.44
C GLN A 607 5.62 25.68 -15.21
N SER A 608 6.08 25.19 -14.06
CA SER A 608 7.52 25.21 -13.73
C SER A 608 8.34 24.42 -14.75
N ASN A 609 9.49 24.96 -15.18
CA ASN A 609 10.48 24.25 -16.02
C ASN A 609 11.05 22.98 -15.36
N GLU A 610 10.74 22.73 -14.09
CA GLU A 610 11.10 21.52 -13.36
C GLU A 610 10.04 20.42 -13.45
N SER A 611 8.79 20.75 -13.78
CA SER A 611 7.65 19.83 -13.72
C SER A 611 6.97 19.60 -15.08
N THR A 612 7.43 20.29 -16.13
CA THR A 612 6.82 20.23 -17.47
C THR A 612 7.52 19.23 -18.38
N ASN A 613 6.75 18.36 -19.04
CA ASN A 613 7.21 17.28 -19.93
C ASN A 613 7.71 17.76 -21.31
N GLY A 614 8.58 18.76 -21.33
CA GLY A 614 9.15 19.34 -22.55
C GLY A 614 10.67 19.39 -22.53
N TYR A 615 11.28 19.61 -23.70
CA TYR A 615 12.73 19.74 -23.84
C TYR A 615 13.21 21.20 -23.89
N PHE A 616 12.35 22.09 -24.38
CA PHE A 616 12.65 23.51 -24.60
C PHE A 616 12.37 24.35 -23.36
N LEU A 617 13.22 25.32 -23.09
CA LEU A 617 13.10 26.22 -21.94
C LEU A 617 11.89 27.13 -22.13
N GLU A 618 11.01 27.18 -21.13
CA GLU A 618 9.86 28.07 -21.12
C GLU A 618 10.21 29.35 -20.32
N ARG A 619 9.75 30.51 -20.80
CA ARG A 619 9.91 31.76 -20.05
C ARG A 619 9.12 31.67 -18.75
N SER A 620 9.82 31.85 -17.63
CA SER A 620 9.23 31.76 -16.29
C SER A 620 9.93 32.70 -15.33
N ASN A 621 9.22 33.14 -14.28
CA ASN A 621 9.81 33.99 -13.24
C ASN A 621 10.99 33.32 -12.53
N SER A 622 11.01 31.98 -12.41
CA SER A 622 12.15 31.26 -11.85
C SER A 622 13.37 31.30 -12.78
N ALA A 623 13.17 31.19 -14.09
CA ALA A 623 14.26 31.31 -15.06
C ALA A 623 14.87 32.71 -15.07
N LYS A 624 14.03 33.76 -15.00
CA LYS A 624 14.50 35.15 -14.87
C LYS A 624 15.31 35.38 -13.61
N LYS A 625 14.82 34.93 -12.45
CA LYS A 625 15.57 35.05 -11.19
C LYS A 625 16.89 34.30 -11.23
N THR A 626 16.92 33.14 -11.89
CA THR A 626 18.16 32.36 -12.06
C THR A 626 19.17 33.13 -12.93
N LEU A 627 18.70 33.77 -14.00
CA LEU A 627 19.53 34.62 -14.86
C LEU A 627 20.04 35.87 -14.13
N GLU A 628 19.17 36.59 -13.40
CA GLU A 628 19.55 37.74 -12.57
C GLU A 628 20.69 37.36 -11.61
N GLN A 629 20.51 36.25 -10.86
CA GLN A 629 21.54 35.73 -9.96
C GLN A 629 22.80 35.26 -10.68
N ALA A 630 22.69 34.74 -11.91
CA ALA A 630 23.84 34.29 -12.67
C ALA A 630 24.70 35.47 -13.15
N CYS A 631 24.06 36.57 -13.56
CA CYS A 631 24.73 37.82 -13.93
C CYS A 631 25.45 38.44 -12.73
N ASP A 632 24.84 38.44 -11.54
CA ASP A 632 25.47 38.93 -10.30
C ASP A 632 26.74 38.13 -9.92
N LEU A 633 26.87 36.90 -10.43
CA LEU A 633 28.00 36.01 -10.17
C LEU A 633 29.08 36.07 -11.27
N CYS A 634 28.91 36.89 -12.32
CA CYS A 634 29.94 37.06 -13.33
C CYS A 634 31.21 37.70 -12.73
N PRO A 635 32.41 37.21 -13.10
CA PRO A 635 33.66 37.84 -12.68
C PRO A 635 33.74 39.28 -13.23
N ASP A 636 34.24 40.22 -12.43
CA ASP A 636 34.52 41.59 -12.91
C ASP A 636 35.45 41.52 -14.14
N GLU A 637 35.07 42.19 -15.23
CA GLU A 637 35.95 42.40 -16.38
C GLU A 637 37.15 43.24 -15.93
N GLU A 638 38.37 42.69 -15.99
CA GLU A 638 39.57 43.52 -15.95
C GLU A 638 39.53 44.43 -17.20
N PRO A 639 39.60 45.76 -17.06
CA PRO A 639 39.56 46.64 -18.21
C PRO A 639 40.76 46.33 -19.11
N GLU A 640 40.48 45.88 -20.34
CA GLU A 640 41.48 45.83 -21.40
C GLU A 640 42.09 47.22 -21.55
N VAL A 641 43.40 47.31 -21.35
CA VAL A 641 44.16 48.53 -21.57
C VAL A 641 44.20 48.76 -23.08
N GLU A 642 43.28 49.56 -23.61
CA GLU A 642 43.38 50.08 -24.97
C GLU A 642 44.66 50.93 -25.07
N GLU A 643 45.59 50.49 -25.91
CA GLU A 643 46.76 51.26 -26.29
C GLU A 643 46.34 52.53 -27.04
N ASN A 644 46.88 53.66 -26.56
CA ASN A 644 46.77 55.00 -27.12
C ASN A 644 46.92 55.09 -28.64
N SER A 645 46.08 55.93 -29.24
CA SER A 645 46.52 56.80 -30.33
C SER A 645 45.97 58.22 -30.10
N GLU A 646 46.89 59.15 -29.86
CA GLU A 646 46.70 60.58 -29.70
C GLU A 646 46.33 61.28 -31.02
N GLU A 647 45.56 62.38 -30.94
CA GLU A 647 45.74 63.69 -31.61
C GLU A 647 44.52 64.59 -31.25
N GLY A 648 44.68 65.68 -30.46
CA GLY A 648 44.71 67.10 -30.92
C GLY A 648 43.31 67.63 -31.31
N GLU A 649 42.72 68.75 -30.85
CA GLU A 649 43.18 70.03 -30.27
C GLU A 649 42.02 70.78 -29.54
N SER A 650 42.39 71.54 -28.51
CA SER A 650 41.94 72.91 -28.07
C SER A 650 40.46 73.36 -28.05
N SER A 651 39.99 73.88 -26.90
CA SER A 651 39.89 75.34 -26.60
C SER A 651 38.95 75.68 -25.42
N GLN A 652 39.30 76.78 -24.75
CA GLN A 652 38.84 77.37 -23.47
C GLN A 652 37.36 77.83 -23.43
N VAL A 653 36.79 78.10 -22.24
CA VAL A 653 36.38 79.44 -21.70
C VAL A 653 35.93 79.33 -20.22
N ASP A 654 36.25 80.40 -19.49
CA ASP A 654 36.13 80.77 -18.07
C ASP A 654 34.73 80.97 -17.41
N GLU A 655 34.79 80.95 -16.07
CA GLU A 655 34.11 81.76 -15.03
C GLU A 655 32.57 81.79 -14.77
N SER A 656 32.26 81.40 -13.51
CA SER A 656 31.46 82.14 -12.50
C SER A 656 29.91 82.09 -12.52
N GLN A 657 29.30 81.55 -11.46
CA GLN A 657 28.56 82.29 -10.40
C GLN A 657 27.61 81.40 -9.57
N SER A 658 27.46 81.82 -8.32
CA SER A 658 26.88 81.22 -7.11
C SER A 658 25.32 81.18 -7.02
N PRO A 659 24.72 80.57 -5.97
CA PRO A 659 23.34 80.06 -5.93
C PRO A 659 22.32 80.98 -5.22
N PRO A 660 21.01 80.64 -5.23
CA PRO A 660 20.23 80.53 -3.97
C PRO A 660 19.20 79.37 -4.01
N VAL A 661 18.87 78.61 -2.95
CA VAL A 661 18.33 78.87 -1.59
C VAL A 661 16.77 79.00 -1.51
N ASN A 662 16.20 78.08 -0.69
CA ASN A 662 14.94 78.09 0.10
C ASN A 662 13.57 77.91 -0.62
N LYS A 663 12.64 77.10 -0.09
CA LYS A 663 11.96 77.24 1.22
C LYS A 663 11.34 75.89 1.68
N ALA A 664 11.63 75.43 2.90
CA ALA A 664 10.86 75.61 4.15
C ALA A 664 9.81 74.49 4.36
N ASN A 665 10.09 73.53 5.24
CA ASN A 665 9.63 73.42 6.64
C ASN A 665 8.17 72.95 6.78
N MET A 666 7.97 71.77 7.38
CA MET A 666 7.53 71.70 8.79
C MET A 666 7.52 70.26 9.31
N THR A 667 8.13 70.12 10.47
CA THR A 667 8.14 69.00 11.41
C THR A 667 6.76 68.67 11.95
N ASN A 668 6.46 67.40 12.21
CA ASN A 668 6.23 66.96 13.58
C ASN A 668 6.22 65.44 13.73
N THR A 669 7.02 65.01 14.70
CA THR A 669 7.03 63.70 15.35
C THR A 669 5.75 63.47 16.15
N ASN A 670 5.25 62.24 16.16
CA ASN A 670 4.75 61.64 17.40
C ASN A 670 4.78 60.11 17.34
N SER A 671 5.28 59.56 18.44
CA SER A 671 5.38 58.15 18.82
C SER A 671 4.02 57.56 19.24
N GLY A 672 3.90 56.23 19.21
CA GLY A 672 2.78 55.54 19.84
C GLY A 672 2.62 54.07 19.42
N THR A 673 3.23 53.18 20.20
CA THR A 673 2.96 51.74 20.28
C THR A 673 1.50 51.41 20.59
N SER A 674 0.93 50.36 19.97
CA SER A 674 0.07 49.38 20.67
C SER A 674 -0.33 48.18 19.81
N SER A 675 -0.37 47.04 20.49
CA SER A 675 -0.87 45.71 20.15
C SER A 675 -2.40 45.62 20.04
N ASN A 676 -2.91 44.69 19.22
CA ASN A 676 -4.14 43.89 19.45
C ASN A 676 -4.25 42.84 18.31
N GLN A 677 -4.13 41.53 18.57
CA GLN A 677 -5.19 40.61 19.00
C GLN A 677 -6.55 40.81 18.29
N GLY A 678 -6.84 39.90 17.34
CA GLY A 678 -8.14 39.76 16.67
C GLY A 678 -8.67 38.33 16.86
N VAL A 679 -9.85 38.26 17.47
CA VAL A 679 -10.54 37.09 18.01
C VAL A 679 -11.28 36.31 16.92
N LEU A 680 -11.12 34.99 16.89
CA LEU A 680 -11.97 34.06 16.14
C LEU A 680 -13.24 33.77 16.94
N ARG A 681 -14.41 34.18 16.42
CA ARG A 681 -15.72 33.85 16.97
C ARG A 681 -16.26 32.55 16.35
N TYR A 682 -16.66 31.65 17.24
CA TYR A 682 -17.63 30.58 17.01
C TYR A 682 -18.96 31.14 16.53
N ASN A 683 -19.60 30.45 15.57
CA ASN A 683 -21.05 30.45 15.41
C ASN A 683 -21.51 29.02 15.13
N ALA A 684 -22.26 28.49 16.09
CA ALA A 684 -23.10 27.31 15.93
C ALA A 684 -24.42 27.76 15.30
N ASN A 685 -24.93 27.01 14.32
CA ASN A 685 -26.37 26.87 14.16
C ASN A 685 -26.73 25.53 13.55
N ARG A 686 -27.65 24.87 14.26
CA ARG A 686 -28.33 23.61 13.89
C ARG A 686 -29.26 23.86 12.72
N ASN A 687 -29.32 22.91 11.79
CA ASN A 687 -30.59 22.53 11.17
C ASN A 687 -30.57 21.03 10.89
N ILE A 688 -31.67 20.41 11.29
CA ILE A 688 -32.00 18.99 11.28
C ILE A 688 -32.84 18.77 10.02
N ASP A 689 -32.52 17.77 9.21
CA ASP A 689 -33.51 17.12 8.35
C ASP A 689 -33.14 15.63 8.13
N PRO A 690 -34.13 14.71 8.07
CA PRO A 690 -33.89 13.27 8.16
C PRO A 690 -33.91 12.61 6.77
N TYR A 691 -32.80 12.00 6.38
CA TYR A 691 -32.79 11.01 5.30
C TYR A 691 -32.54 9.62 5.88
N TYR A 692 -33.60 8.80 5.89
CA TYR A 692 -33.51 7.35 6.03
C TYR A 692 -32.67 6.81 4.86
N THR A 693 -31.48 6.29 5.15
CA THR A 693 -30.69 5.53 4.18
C THR A 693 -30.70 4.07 4.61
N VAL A 694 -31.31 3.24 3.76
CA VAL A 694 -31.34 1.78 3.88
C VAL A 694 -29.91 1.25 3.77
N LEU A 695 -29.46 0.51 4.78
CA LEU A 695 -28.16 -0.17 4.75
C LEU A 695 -28.24 -1.39 3.81
N ASP A 696 -27.60 -1.24 2.65
CA ASP A 696 -27.33 -2.31 1.69
C ASP A 696 -26.38 -3.35 2.34
N THR A 697 -26.84 -4.61 2.43
CA THR A 697 -26.20 -5.70 3.20
C THR A 697 -25.50 -6.73 2.30
N ARG A 698 -24.99 -6.30 1.14
CA ARG A 698 -24.56 -7.22 0.07
C ARG A 698 -23.15 -7.82 0.11
N ASP A 699 -22.31 -7.54 1.11
CA ASP A 699 -20.90 -7.98 1.08
C ASP A 699 -20.41 -8.76 2.32
N ILE A 700 -21.11 -9.83 2.69
CA ILE A 700 -20.57 -10.83 3.61
C ILE A 700 -20.86 -12.21 3.03
N LEU A 701 -19.84 -12.83 2.42
CA LEU A 701 -19.59 -14.27 2.20
C LEU A 701 -19.26 -14.66 0.76
N PHE A 702 -17.96 -14.85 0.49
CA PHE A 702 -17.47 -16.00 -0.26
C PHE A 702 -16.15 -16.45 0.36
N ALA A 703 -16.21 -17.41 1.28
CA ALA A 703 -15.09 -18.27 1.62
C ALA A 703 -15.46 -19.67 1.12
N ARG A 704 -14.68 -20.17 0.16
CA ARG A 704 -14.71 -21.55 -0.32
C ARG A 704 -14.50 -22.48 0.88
N ASN A 705 -15.42 -23.42 1.10
CA ASN A 705 -15.15 -24.58 1.93
C ASN A 705 -14.65 -25.70 1.02
N ASP A 706 -13.36 -26.03 1.14
CA ASP A 706 -12.85 -27.32 0.71
C ASP A 706 -13.44 -28.41 1.59
N THR A 707 -13.84 -29.49 0.94
CA THR A 707 -14.53 -30.66 1.51
C THR A 707 -13.50 -31.60 2.11
N THR A 708 -13.46 -31.73 3.43
CA THR A 708 -12.92 -32.92 4.10
C THR A 708 -14.06 -33.85 4.46
N THR A 709 -14.00 -35.04 3.89
CA THR A 709 -14.88 -36.18 4.14
C THR A 709 -14.68 -36.71 5.57
N ASP A 710 -15.70 -36.59 6.42
CA ASP A 710 -15.75 -37.31 7.70
C ASP A 710 -16.74 -38.47 7.61
N THR A 711 -16.18 -39.67 7.71
CA THR A 711 -16.86 -40.95 7.91
C THR A 711 -17.52 -41.02 9.28
N ILE A 712 -18.76 -41.46 9.27
CA ILE A 712 -19.63 -41.68 10.44
C ILE A 712 -19.11 -42.89 11.24
N SER A 713 -18.84 -42.69 12.54
CA SER A 713 -18.79 -43.78 13.53
C SER A 713 -19.82 -43.52 14.61
N THR A 714 -20.67 -44.53 14.81
CA THR A 714 -21.81 -44.59 15.70
C THR A 714 -21.43 -44.76 17.16
N GLY A 715 -22.12 -44.00 18.03
CA GLY A 715 -22.67 -44.36 19.34
C GLY A 715 -21.81 -45.07 20.39
N GLU A 716 -21.76 -44.51 21.60
CA GLU A 716 -22.16 -45.25 22.81
C GLU A 716 -22.43 -44.31 24.00
N GLU A 717 -23.30 -44.79 24.88
CA GLU A 717 -24.03 -44.09 25.93
C GLU A 717 -23.20 -43.71 27.16
N VAL A 718 -23.77 -42.74 27.89
CA VAL A 718 -23.35 -42.19 29.17
C VAL A 718 -23.52 -43.21 30.30
N ALA A 719 -22.49 -43.39 31.14
CA ALA A 719 -22.65 -43.87 32.51
C ALA A 719 -21.76 -43.05 33.46
N GLU A 720 -22.40 -42.47 34.48
CA GLU A 720 -21.79 -41.71 35.58
C GLU A 720 -21.27 -42.63 36.72
N PRO A 721 -20.46 -42.12 37.68
CA PRO A 721 -19.36 -42.86 38.32
C PRO A 721 -19.61 -43.28 39.78
N VAL A 722 -18.87 -44.29 40.25
CA VAL A 722 -18.65 -44.57 41.69
C VAL A 722 -17.28 -45.27 41.89
N PRO A 723 -16.66 -45.30 43.10
CA PRO A 723 -15.34 -44.72 43.33
C PRO A 723 -14.24 -45.75 43.65
N PHE A 724 -13.01 -45.24 43.65
CA PHE A 724 -11.74 -45.88 44.01
C PHE A 724 -11.74 -46.74 45.29
N THR A 725 -11.01 -47.87 45.26
CA THR A 725 -9.94 -48.20 46.23
C THR A 725 -9.07 -49.39 45.75
N PRO A 726 -7.83 -49.55 46.28
CA PRO A 726 -6.68 -50.14 45.57
C PRO A 726 -6.22 -51.52 46.11
N ALA A 727 -5.45 -52.28 45.32
CA ALA A 727 -4.49 -53.32 45.75
C ALA A 727 -3.82 -53.94 44.50
N SER A 728 -2.53 -53.69 44.25
CA SER A 728 -1.37 -54.56 44.56
C SER A 728 -1.28 -55.84 43.72
N GLY A 729 -0.18 -56.01 42.96
CA GLY A 729 0.15 -57.29 42.31
C GLY A 729 1.29 -57.20 41.31
N THR A 730 2.51 -57.41 41.80
CA THR A 730 3.80 -57.57 41.10
C THR A 730 3.87 -58.78 40.15
N GLN A 731 4.60 -58.64 39.02
CA GLN A 731 5.54 -59.62 38.38
C GLN A 731 5.99 -59.05 37.01
N THR A 732 7.19 -58.48 36.83
CA THR A 732 8.49 -59.11 36.46
C THR A 732 8.44 -60.20 35.39
N VAL A 733 9.04 -59.98 34.21
CA VAL A 733 10.32 -60.59 33.73
C VAL A 733 10.48 -60.48 32.19
N SER A 734 11.70 -60.09 31.78
CA SER A 734 12.48 -60.29 30.53
C SER A 734 11.97 -59.73 29.19
N ASP A 735 12.66 -58.78 28.54
CA ASP A 735 13.97 -58.87 27.83
C ASP A 735 14.03 -60.02 26.80
N VAL A 736 14.04 -59.68 25.50
CA VAL A 736 15.09 -60.08 24.53
C VAL A 736 15.09 -59.04 23.38
N SER A 737 16.31 -58.65 23.05
CA SER A 737 16.80 -57.65 22.10
C SER A 737 17.13 -58.24 20.72
N ILE A 738 17.70 -57.40 19.84
CA ILE A 738 18.61 -57.73 18.70
C ILE A 738 17.90 -58.08 17.37
N THR A 739 18.22 -57.54 16.18
CA THR A 739 19.21 -56.56 15.68
C THR A 739 18.85 -56.15 14.24
N GLU A 740 19.42 -55.01 13.83
CA GLU A 740 19.64 -54.55 12.46
C GLU A 740 20.61 -55.45 11.67
N GLU A 741 20.44 -55.46 10.34
CA GLU A 741 21.45 -55.41 9.27
C GLU A 741 20.66 -55.55 7.94
N GLU A 742 21.02 -55.08 6.75
CA GLU A 742 21.88 -54.07 6.14
C GLU A 742 21.72 -54.33 4.59
N VAL A 743 22.33 -53.52 3.72
CA VAL A 743 22.71 -53.85 2.32
C VAL A 743 21.77 -53.40 1.16
N SER A 744 22.02 -52.14 0.75
CA SER A 744 22.48 -51.65 -0.57
C SER A 744 21.74 -51.92 -1.90
N ASN A 745 21.44 -50.79 -2.58
CA ASN A 745 21.70 -50.41 -3.98
C ASN A 745 21.88 -51.49 -5.08
N VAL A 746 21.04 -51.40 -6.11
CA VAL A 746 21.40 -51.61 -7.53
C VAL A 746 20.58 -50.66 -8.42
N ASP A 747 21.28 -49.78 -9.14
CA ASP A 747 20.80 -49.04 -10.32
C ASP A 747 20.67 -49.97 -11.53
N LEU A 748 19.69 -49.72 -12.43
CA LEU A 748 19.81 -50.01 -13.88
C LEU A 748 18.64 -49.38 -14.67
N ASP A 749 19.00 -48.48 -15.60
CA ASP A 749 18.18 -47.95 -16.70
C ASP A 749 17.60 -49.05 -17.61
N LYS A 750 16.36 -48.84 -18.10
CA LYS A 750 15.95 -48.97 -19.53
C LYS A 750 14.44 -48.76 -19.75
N VAL A 751 14.14 -47.76 -20.60
CA VAL A 751 12.90 -47.38 -21.32
C VAL A 751 12.53 -48.51 -22.34
N PRO A 752 11.28 -48.76 -22.85
CA PRO A 752 10.27 -47.78 -23.28
C PRO A 752 8.75 -48.09 -23.14
N GLY A 753 7.98 -47.00 -23.06
CA GLY A 753 6.78 -46.67 -23.86
C GLY A 753 5.58 -47.62 -23.90
N TYR A 754 4.39 -47.10 -23.56
CA TYR A 754 3.18 -47.25 -24.39
C TYR A 754 2.15 -46.15 -24.06
N GLU A 755 1.55 -45.64 -25.13
CA GLU A 755 0.54 -44.59 -25.19
C GLU A 755 -0.85 -45.02 -24.71
N ALA A 756 -1.67 -43.99 -24.44
CA ALA A 756 -3.05 -43.82 -24.92
C ALA A 756 -4.21 -43.95 -23.93
N SER A 757 -4.98 -42.84 -23.91
CA SER A 757 -6.43 -42.69 -23.69
C SER A 757 -6.94 -42.95 -22.27
N GLY A 758 -7.80 -42.13 -21.68
CA GLY A 758 -8.71 -41.14 -22.25
C GLY A 758 -10.07 -41.34 -21.60
N ARG A 759 -10.44 -40.46 -20.67
CA ARG A 759 -11.79 -39.98 -20.39
C ARG A 759 -11.75 -38.80 -19.44
#